data_AF-A0A7K0KCT5-F1
#
_entry.id   AF-A0A7K0KCT5-F1
#
_cell.length_a   1.000
_cell.length_b   1.000
_cell.length_c   1.000
_cell.angle_alpha   90.00
_cell.angle_beta   90.00
_cell.angle_gamma   90.00
#
_symmetry.space_group_name_H-M   'P 1'
#
loop_
_entity.id
_entity.type
_entity.pdbx_description
1 polymer ?
#
loop_
_entity_poly.entity_id
_entity_poly.type
_entity_poly.pdbx_seq_one_letter_code
_entity_poly.pdbx_strand_id
1 'polypeptide(L)'
;MDGKAREDAAIKSRDQLIILGLKLERDCNVGETLRLLNQLLGQQDASWIRERLDDITDNYHRLSDFYLQGYEDPQRQQFYKLLAAQLDGIIRDLILEDLKVEYPYLKYLNPQRQIPSVDDMRQQLESYVTDMAMASLSALNGSNDNLTDIHKRHANNLRSYFNLTVASPQWRHEYAVSFEKLLLSPAIDSADAQLMVSAMTLACLLVADAEKILTLIHVFQKSQDERVKQRAFVGWVFALSNGRYQLYDSVRQAVKEVLSDNSVKSALLDMQIQMVYCHYAERDNDELRKNIMPNIIKSQDWQMMNMESTSSDESSLEEILHPDEADKRMESLEKSINKMNDMRKQGMDIYFGGFSQMKRFSFFNQLYNWLIPYTPTHPDLGILPEELRNSGFLDKLFKEGPFCDSDKYSFSIALSSVYQRLPPEVRNVLLSGEVSLNMLDESGEPWKHSAYIRRMYLQDLYRFFKLCGQRHPFFNAFGYAHPIMFFTKDMISSEMRQQLPALISFLLKKKLWDSLQSVVECFATSHEKEPDCQGDEVAKSLKLASAALCMHNSDFVSAADYLKELSKMEPDNESLLRQYSLAVFKSGRFEKASEIYRTLTQRYPQKMSYALGLAISLIYCGKADEAVSVLYKLDYEHPEDTEVQRTLAWGLLWVDRTEEAQKLYKSLCSSKEALPDDSLNAAYCYWFQGQRKQAREMLRKYIGLSKLEKDESAASFLLKKFHNDRDIFLHYGIDDTAQKVMADID
;
A
#
# COMPACT_ATOMS: atom_id res chain seq x y z
N MET A 1 -12.90 -2.40 40.07
CA MET A 1 -13.04 -1.00 39.61
C MET A 1 -11.69 -0.33 39.32
N ASP A 2 -10.55 -0.86 39.79
CA ASP A 2 -9.22 -0.23 39.60
C ASP A 2 -8.54 -0.42 38.22
N GLY A 3 -8.80 -1.54 37.53
CA GLY A 3 -8.07 -1.87 36.30
C GLY A 3 -8.28 -0.88 35.15
N LYS A 4 -9.55 -0.54 34.88
CA LYS A 4 -9.92 0.37 33.79
C LYS A 4 -9.48 1.80 34.05
N ALA A 5 -9.59 2.28 35.28
CA ALA A 5 -9.11 3.61 35.66
C ALA A 5 -7.58 3.73 35.52
N ARG A 6 -6.85 2.65 35.83
CA ARG A 6 -5.39 2.58 35.66
C ARG A 6 -4.98 2.55 34.18
N GLU A 7 -5.71 1.81 33.36
CA GLU A 7 -5.53 1.78 31.90
C GLU A 7 -5.80 3.15 31.27
N ASP A 8 -6.94 3.77 31.58
CA ASP A 8 -7.31 5.11 31.11
C ASP A 8 -6.25 6.16 31.52
N ALA A 9 -5.70 6.05 32.74
CA ALA A 9 -4.62 6.91 33.22
C ALA A 9 -3.30 6.68 32.46
N ALA A 10 -2.94 5.43 32.16
CA ALA A 10 -1.73 5.10 31.39
C ALA A 10 -1.83 5.60 29.95
N ILE A 11 -2.98 5.46 29.29
CA ILE A 11 -3.23 5.99 27.94
C ILE A 11 -3.03 7.52 27.94
N LYS A 12 -3.63 8.21 28.92
CA LYS A 12 -3.50 9.66 29.05
C LYS A 12 -2.05 10.09 29.33
N SER A 13 -1.34 9.37 30.19
CA SER A 13 0.08 9.60 30.49
C SER A 13 0.94 9.43 29.23
N ARG A 14 0.76 8.32 28.51
CA ARG A 14 1.46 8.02 27.27
C ARG A 14 1.26 9.12 26.23
N ASP A 15 0.04 9.57 26.02
CA ASP A 15 -0.26 10.63 25.04
C ASP A 15 0.41 11.96 25.43
N GLN A 16 0.47 12.28 26.73
CA GLN A 16 1.22 13.45 27.24
C GLN A 16 2.73 13.31 27.03
N LEU A 17 3.30 12.13 27.28
CA LEU A 17 4.72 11.85 27.04
C LEU A 17 5.07 11.91 25.55
N ILE A 18 4.22 11.38 24.67
CA ILE A 18 4.39 11.49 23.22
C ILE A 18 4.42 12.97 22.81
N ILE A 19 3.44 13.78 23.25
CA ILE A 19 3.42 15.22 22.96
C ILE A 19 4.67 15.92 23.49
N LEU A 20 5.14 15.54 24.69
CA LEU A 20 6.34 16.11 25.29
C LEU A 20 7.61 15.77 24.49
N GLY A 21 7.79 14.50 24.09
CA GLY A 21 8.89 14.08 23.22
C GLY A 21 8.88 14.80 21.87
N LEU A 22 7.70 14.93 21.25
CA LEU A 22 7.55 15.68 20.00
C LEU A 22 7.93 17.16 20.12
N LYS A 23 7.62 17.80 21.26
CA LYS A 23 8.06 19.16 21.55
C LYS A 23 9.56 19.25 21.77
N LEU A 24 10.15 18.29 22.51
CA LEU A 24 11.59 18.25 22.75
C LEU A 24 12.37 18.10 21.44
N GLU A 25 11.95 17.22 20.54
CA GLU A 25 12.61 17.07 19.23
C GLU A 25 12.52 18.34 18.38
N ARG A 26 11.35 19.00 18.36
CA ARG A 26 11.11 20.18 17.54
C ARG A 26 11.83 21.42 18.07
N ASP A 27 11.71 21.68 19.37
CA ASP A 27 12.11 22.94 19.99
C ASP A 27 13.49 22.82 20.69
N CYS A 28 13.99 21.60 20.90
CA CYS A 28 15.22 21.29 21.63
C CYS A 28 15.29 21.95 23.03
N ASN A 29 14.15 22.15 23.69
CA ASN A 29 14.11 22.85 24.98
C ASN A 29 14.21 21.87 26.16
N VAL A 30 15.43 21.56 26.60
CA VAL A 30 15.71 20.66 27.73
C VAL A 30 15.12 21.17 29.04
N GLY A 31 15.30 22.45 29.37
CA GLY A 31 14.86 23.02 30.65
C GLY A 31 13.34 23.04 30.83
N GLU A 32 12.60 23.37 29.78
CA GLU A 32 11.13 23.26 29.82
C GLU A 32 10.68 21.80 29.90
N THR A 33 11.32 20.92 29.12
CA THR A 33 10.97 19.49 29.10
C THR A 33 11.22 18.82 30.45
N LEU A 34 12.33 19.13 31.12
CA LEU A 34 12.62 18.65 32.48
C LEU A 34 11.55 19.07 33.48
N ARG A 35 11.09 20.33 33.42
CA ARG A 35 10.04 20.83 34.32
C ARG A 35 8.72 20.11 34.09
N LEU A 36 8.30 19.99 32.83
CA LEU A 36 7.05 19.30 32.46
C LEU A 36 7.11 17.81 32.78
N LEU A 37 8.24 17.15 32.51
CA LEU A 37 8.43 15.73 32.84
C LEU A 37 8.36 15.49 34.35
N ASN A 38 9.02 16.31 35.17
CA ASN A 38 8.93 16.20 36.63
C ASN A 38 7.49 16.42 37.14
N GLN A 39 6.71 17.32 36.52
CA GLN A 39 5.29 17.49 36.85
C GLN A 39 4.46 16.25 36.53
N LEU A 40 4.71 15.60 35.39
CA LEU A 40 4.04 14.34 35.01
C LEU A 40 4.41 13.20 35.96
N LEU A 41 5.69 13.09 36.32
CA LEU A 41 6.20 12.04 37.20
C LEU A 41 5.80 12.21 38.66
N GLY A 42 5.47 13.43 39.12
CA GLY A 42 5.05 13.70 40.50
C GLY A 42 3.83 12.90 40.99
N GLN A 43 3.15 12.18 40.09
CA GLN A 43 2.01 11.31 40.39
C GLN A 43 2.28 9.80 40.18
N GLN A 44 3.47 9.40 39.76
CA GLN A 44 3.80 8.01 39.39
C GLN A 44 4.98 7.43 40.20
N ASP A 45 4.99 6.10 40.41
CA ASP A 45 6.15 5.39 40.96
C ASP A 45 7.22 5.19 39.86
N ALA A 46 8.13 6.16 39.77
CA ALA A 46 9.19 6.24 38.77
C ALA A 46 10.61 6.17 39.38
N SER A 47 10.74 5.50 40.53
CA SER A 47 12.01 5.37 41.27
C SER A 47 13.17 4.85 40.40
N TRP A 48 12.90 3.94 39.47
CA TRP A 48 13.89 3.29 38.59
C TRP A 48 14.51 4.20 37.50
N ILE A 49 13.91 5.35 37.18
CA ILE A 49 14.51 6.36 36.27
C ILE A 49 15.08 7.57 37.00
N ARG A 50 14.86 7.67 38.32
CA ARG A 50 15.13 8.90 39.07
C ARG A 50 16.61 9.30 39.00
N GLU A 51 17.50 8.34 39.16
CA GLU A 51 18.96 8.55 39.05
C GLU A 51 19.35 9.15 37.68
N ARG A 52 18.90 8.55 36.58
CA ARG A 52 19.17 9.07 35.22
C ARG A 52 18.60 10.47 35.00
N LEU A 53 17.41 10.75 35.55
CA LEU A 53 16.77 12.06 35.41
C LEU A 53 17.48 13.13 36.25
N ASP A 54 17.93 12.79 37.45
CA ASP A 54 18.68 13.68 38.33
C ASP A 54 20.05 14.00 37.72
N ASP A 55 20.74 13.01 37.13
CA ASP A 55 22.00 13.23 36.40
C ASP A 55 21.83 14.25 35.25
N ILE A 56 20.78 14.14 34.44
CA ILE A 56 20.50 15.09 33.35
C ILE A 56 20.16 16.47 33.92
N THR A 57 19.38 16.51 35.00
CA THR A 57 18.97 17.75 35.67
C THR A 57 20.18 18.51 36.24
N ASP A 58 21.06 17.80 36.94
CA ASP A 58 22.29 18.35 37.50
C ASP A 58 23.24 18.85 36.41
N ASN A 59 23.41 18.07 35.34
CA ASN A 59 24.25 18.47 34.20
C ASN A 59 23.69 19.71 33.47
N TYR A 60 22.36 19.80 33.32
CA TYR A 60 21.70 20.97 32.77
C TYR A 60 21.86 22.20 33.67
N HIS A 61 21.71 22.05 34.99
CA HIS A 61 21.91 23.14 35.93
C HIS A 61 23.36 23.64 35.93
N ARG A 62 24.35 22.74 35.93
CA ARG A 62 25.76 23.13 35.79
C ARG A 62 26.01 23.91 34.51
N LEU A 63 25.50 23.43 33.37
CA LEU A 63 25.60 24.13 32.10
C LEU A 63 24.99 25.54 32.17
N SER A 64 23.79 25.65 32.76
CA SER A 64 23.09 26.91 32.96
C SER A 64 23.87 27.87 33.86
N ASP A 65 24.42 27.38 34.98
CA ASP A 65 25.18 28.18 35.93
C ASP A 65 26.49 28.71 35.31
N PHE A 66 27.23 27.87 34.58
CA PHE A 66 28.41 28.31 33.83
C PHE A 66 28.08 29.41 32.83
N TYR A 67 26.97 29.26 32.09
CA TYR A 67 26.53 30.27 31.14
C TYR A 67 26.13 31.58 31.82
N LEU A 68 25.36 31.53 32.91
CA LEU A 68 24.94 32.71 33.69
C LEU A 68 26.12 33.43 34.37
N GLN A 69 27.19 32.71 34.68
CA GLN A 69 28.45 33.29 35.20
C GLN A 69 29.32 33.93 34.10
N GLY A 70 28.90 33.88 32.83
CA GLY A 70 29.59 34.53 31.71
C GLY A 70 30.73 33.72 31.09
N TYR A 71 30.83 32.42 31.40
CA TYR A 71 31.79 31.53 30.73
C TYR A 71 31.28 31.12 29.34
N GLU A 72 32.13 31.29 28.32
CA GLU A 72 31.86 30.78 26.96
C GLU A 72 32.51 29.40 26.76
N ASP A 73 31.67 28.39 26.50
CA ASP A 73 32.10 27.04 26.16
C ASP A 73 31.80 26.77 24.67
N PRO A 74 32.82 26.54 23.82
CA PRO A 74 32.63 26.25 22.40
C PRO A 74 31.86 24.94 22.15
N GLN A 75 31.80 24.01 23.11
CA GLN A 75 31.09 22.74 23.02
C GLN A 75 29.67 22.77 23.59
N ARG A 76 29.22 23.92 24.13
CA ARG A 76 27.89 24.10 24.75
C ARG A 76 26.75 23.53 23.91
N GLN A 77 26.75 23.79 22.60
CA GLN A 77 25.68 23.33 21.70
C GLN A 77 25.66 21.80 21.56
N GLN A 78 26.83 21.17 21.46
CA GLN A 78 26.95 19.71 21.33
C GLN A 78 26.53 19.02 22.63
N PHE A 79 26.99 19.54 23.77
CA PHE A 79 26.62 19.02 25.08
C PHE A 79 25.11 19.18 25.34
N TYR A 80 24.52 20.31 24.95
CA TYR A 80 23.09 20.54 25.11
C TYR A 80 22.23 19.58 24.26
N LYS A 81 22.65 19.30 23.02
CA LYS A 81 22.02 18.27 22.17
C LYS A 81 22.11 16.88 22.81
N LEU A 82 23.25 16.54 23.43
CA LEU A 82 23.42 15.27 24.14
C LEU A 82 22.41 15.15 25.29
N LEU A 83 22.24 16.20 26.10
CA LEU A 83 21.24 16.22 27.18
C LEU A 83 19.82 16.05 26.63
N ALA A 84 19.49 16.69 25.50
CA ALA A 84 18.20 16.51 24.85
C ALA A 84 17.98 15.06 24.38
N ALA A 85 18.97 14.43 23.74
CA ALA A 85 18.88 13.04 23.30
C ALA A 85 18.76 12.05 24.48
N GLN A 86 19.46 12.31 25.59
CA GLN A 86 19.35 11.50 26.82
C GLN A 86 17.97 11.63 27.47
N LEU A 87 17.43 12.85 27.52
CA LEU A 87 16.10 13.13 28.05
C LEU A 87 15.01 12.48 27.19
N ASP A 88 15.14 12.55 25.87
CA ASP A 88 14.26 11.86 24.92
C ASP A 88 14.28 10.34 25.14
N GLY A 89 15.45 9.76 25.41
CA GLY A 89 15.59 8.35 25.78
C GLY A 89 14.80 7.98 27.05
N ILE A 90 14.79 8.84 28.08
CA ILE A 90 13.97 8.62 29.29
C ILE A 90 12.47 8.68 28.96
N ILE A 91 12.05 9.64 28.14
CA ILE A 91 10.64 9.77 27.71
C ILE A 91 10.19 8.50 26.97
N ARG A 92 11.03 7.96 26.08
CA ARG A 92 10.77 6.71 25.34
C ARG A 92 10.67 5.50 26.26
N ASP A 93 11.55 5.38 27.26
CA ASP A 93 11.48 4.32 28.27
C ASP A 93 10.19 4.40 29.10
N LEU A 94 9.72 5.61 29.44
CA LEU A 94 8.43 5.80 30.12
C LEU A 94 7.25 5.42 29.24
N ILE A 95 7.26 5.79 27.95
CA ILE A 95 6.23 5.38 26.98
C ILE A 95 6.14 3.86 26.91
N LEU A 96 7.28 3.15 26.90
CA LEU A 96 7.31 1.69 26.92
C LEU A 96 6.64 1.11 28.18
N GLU A 97 6.83 1.72 29.34
CA GLU A 97 6.19 1.27 30.58
C GLU A 97 4.68 1.54 30.60
N ASP A 98 4.23 2.68 30.07
CA ASP A 98 2.79 2.96 29.91
C ASP A 98 2.15 1.96 28.94
N LEU A 99 2.84 1.60 27.84
CA LEU A 99 2.40 0.55 26.92
C LEU A 99 2.29 -0.82 27.62
N LYS A 100 3.16 -1.14 28.58
CA LYS A 100 3.05 -2.39 29.37
C LYS A 100 1.84 -2.39 30.31
N VAL A 101 1.32 -1.22 30.70
CA VAL A 101 0.09 -1.09 31.50
C VAL A 101 -1.14 -1.29 30.61
N GLU A 102 -1.16 -0.64 29.45
CA GLU A 102 -2.25 -0.74 28.47
C GLU A 102 -2.33 -2.12 27.81
N TYR A 103 -1.17 -2.73 27.56
CA TYR A 103 -1.05 -4.06 26.97
C TYR A 103 -0.29 -5.01 27.91
N PRO A 104 -0.97 -5.62 28.91
CA PRO A 104 -0.34 -6.39 29.97
C PRO A 104 0.56 -7.55 29.50
N TYR A 105 0.33 -8.09 28.30
CA TYR A 105 1.17 -9.18 27.79
C TYR A 105 2.62 -8.73 27.53
N LEU A 106 2.86 -7.45 27.24
CA LEU A 106 4.21 -6.89 27.06
C LEU A 106 5.03 -7.01 28.36
N LYS A 107 4.37 -6.98 29.52
CA LYS A 107 5.02 -7.20 30.82
C LYS A 107 5.57 -8.63 30.94
N TYR A 108 4.93 -9.63 30.33
CA TYR A 108 5.45 -11.00 30.33
C TYR A 108 6.66 -11.18 29.41
N LEU A 109 6.84 -10.30 28.42
CA LEU A 109 8.01 -10.35 27.54
C LEU A 109 9.28 -9.90 28.27
N ASN A 110 9.17 -8.88 29.12
CA ASN A 110 10.29 -8.36 29.91
C ASN A 110 9.83 -7.80 31.28
N PRO A 111 9.59 -8.68 32.28
CA PRO A 111 9.05 -8.27 33.57
C PRO A 111 10.04 -7.49 34.43
N GLN A 112 11.34 -7.69 34.22
CA GLN A 112 12.42 -7.13 35.04
C GLN A 112 13.16 -5.96 34.37
N ARG A 113 12.65 -5.44 33.25
CA ARG A 113 13.30 -4.36 32.45
C ARG A 113 14.75 -4.71 32.06
N GLN A 114 15.01 -5.99 31.85
CA GLN A 114 16.34 -6.50 31.57
C GLN A 114 16.72 -6.25 30.11
N ILE A 115 18.01 -6.03 29.90
CA ILE A 115 18.65 -6.17 28.60
C ILE A 115 19.42 -7.51 28.66
N PRO A 116 19.24 -8.42 27.69
CA PRO A 116 19.88 -9.74 27.73
C PRO A 116 21.41 -9.62 27.61
N SER A 117 22.18 -10.45 28.31
CA SER A 117 23.64 -10.47 28.21
C SER A 117 24.08 -10.94 26.82
N VAL A 118 24.85 -10.09 26.10
CA VAL A 118 25.37 -10.44 24.77
C VAL A 118 26.34 -11.60 24.82
N ASP A 119 27.13 -11.69 25.90
CA ASP A 119 28.10 -12.76 26.08
C ASP A 119 27.41 -14.11 26.33
N ASP A 120 26.34 -14.12 27.15
CA ASP A 120 25.54 -15.31 27.39
C ASP A 120 24.83 -15.75 26.10
N MET A 121 24.25 -14.79 25.35
CA MET A 121 23.64 -15.08 24.04
C MET A 121 24.67 -15.70 23.10
N ARG A 122 25.85 -15.09 22.96
CA ARG A 122 26.92 -15.61 22.12
C ARG A 122 27.30 -17.04 22.49
N GLN A 123 27.56 -17.29 23.76
CA GLN A 123 27.95 -18.61 24.24
C GLN A 123 26.87 -19.67 23.94
N GLN A 124 25.59 -19.35 24.19
CA GLN A 124 24.51 -20.32 23.96
C GLN A 124 24.26 -20.59 22.48
N LEU A 125 24.33 -19.56 21.62
CA LEU A 125 24.11 -19.70 20.18
C LEU A 125 25.27 -20.43 19.48
N GLU A 126 26.52 -20.13 19.86
CA GLU A 126 27.70 -20.86 19.36
C GLU A 126 27.73 -22.31 19.86
N SER A 127 27.31 -22.55 21.11
CA SER A 127 27.16 -23.91 21.65
C SER A 127 26.14 -24.70 20.86
N TYR A 128 25.03 -24.09 20.41
CA TYR A 128 24.04 -24.78 19.59
C TYR A 128 24.63 -25.27 18.26
N VAL A 129 25.38 -24.42 17.54
CA VAL A 129 26.06 -24.81 16.29
C VAL A 129 27.05 -25.95 16.54
N THR A 130 27.81 -25.87 17.63
CA THR A 130 28.76 -26.92 18.04
C THR A 130 28.05 -28.23 18.37
N ASP A 131 26.98 -28.17 19.17
CA ASP A 131 26.19 -29.34 19.58
C ASP A 131 25.52 -30.01 18.36
N MET A 132 25.03 -29.21 17.40
CA MET A 132 24.47 -29.71 16.15
C MET A 132 25.52 -30.42 15.28
N ALA A 133 26.73 -29.86 15.19
CA ALA A 133 27.83 -30.49 14.48
C ALA A 133 28.21 -31.84 15.13
N MET A 134 28.35 -31.87 16.47
CA MET A 134 28.63 -33.09 17.22
C MET A 134 27.51 -34.14 17.10
N ALA A 135 26.25 -33.70 17.14
CA ALA A 135 25.09 -34.58 16.99
C ALA A 135 25.03 -35.22 15.59
N SER A 136 25.36 -34.47 14.54
CA SER A 136 25.44 -35.00 13.17
C SER A 136 26.53 -36.07 13.02
N LEU A 137 27.65 -35.90 13.73
CA LEU A 137 28.73 -36.89 13.77
C LEU A 137 28.35 -38.13 14.59
N SER A 138 27.62 -37.98 15.69
CA SER A 138 27.16 -39.12 16.50
C SER A 138 26.02 -39.91 15.84
N ALA A 139 25.19 -39.25 15.02
CA ALA A 139 24.14 -39.91 14.24
C ALA A 139 24.72 -40.94 13.25
N LEU A 140 25.92 -40.68 12.70
CA LEU A 140 26.67 -41.65 11.90
C LEU A 140 27.07 -42.91 12.69
N ASN A 141 27.14 -42.81 14.03
CA ASN A 141 27.52 -43.88 14.94
C ASN A 141 26.33 -44.53 15.68
N GLY A 142 25.07 -44.17 15.33
CA GLY A 142 23.87 -44.90 15.75
C GLY A 142 23.19 -44.45 17.04
N SER A 143 23.48 -43.27 17.61
CA SER A 143 22.70 -42.70 18.73
C SER A 143 22.06 -41.36 18.36
N ASN A 144 20.73 -41.24 18.47
CA ASN A 144 19.97 -40.04 18.09
C ASN A 144 19.18 -39.36 19.23
N ASP A 145 19.25 -39.86 20.47
CA ASP A 145 18.34 -39.46 21.55
C ASP A 145 18.52 -38.01 22.05
N ASN A 146 19.64 -37.34 21.75
CA ASN A 146 19.94 -35.98 22.25
C ASN A 146 19.49 -34.82 21.33
N LEU A 147 19.14 -35.06 20.06
CA LEU A 147 18.84 -33.99 19.08
C LEU A 147 17.57 -33.20 19.41
N THR A 148 16.53 -33.88 19.86
CA THR A 148 15.26 -33.24 20.21
C THR A 148 15.41 -32.29 21.41
N ASP A 149 16.25 -32.65 22.37
CA ASP A 149 16.51 -31.82 23.55
C ASP A 149 17.35 -30.58 23.19
N ILE A 150 18.36 -30.75 22.33
CA ILE A 150 19.16 -29.63 21.78
C ILE A 150 18.25 -28.61 21.10
N HIS A 151 17.36 -29.04 20.20
CA HIS A 151 16.42 -28.13 19.51
C HIS A 151 15.43 -27.46 20.47
N LYS A 152 14.93 -28.17 21.49
CA LYS A 152 14.03 -27.59 22.50
C LYS A 152 14.71 -26.52 23.35
N ARG A 153 15.94 -26.79 23.81
CA ARG A 153 16.75 -25.83 24.57
C ARG A 153 17.04 -24.59 23.73
N HIS A 154 17.44 -24.77 22.47
CA HIS A 154 17.68 -23.69 21.53
C HIS A 154 16.44 -22.81 21.31
N ALA A 155 15.29 -23.42 21.01
CA ALA A 155 14.03 -22.70 20.81
C ALA A 155 13.59 -21.92 22.06
N ASN A 156 13.79 -22.49 23.26
CA ASN A 156 13.51 -21.79 24.52
C ASN A 156 14.43 -20.57 24.73
N ASN A 157 15.72 -20.70 24.41
CA ASN A 157 16.68 -19.61 24.47
C ASN A 157 16.30 -18.50 23.48
N LEU A 158 16.06 -18.84 22.21
CA LEU A 158 15.62 -17.89 21.18
C LEU A 158 14.34 -17.16 21.56
N ARG A 159 13.33 -17.87 22.09
CA ARG A 159 12.09 -17.25 22.58
C ARG A 159 12.37 -16.22 23.68
N SER A 160 13.25 -16.56 24.62
CA SER A 160 13.64 -15.66 25.72
C SER A 160 14.34 -14.40 25.18
N TYR A 161 15.37 -14.58 24.36
CA TYR A 161 16.15 -13.48 23.78
C TYR A 161 15.30 -12.58 22.88
N PHE A 162 14.40 -13.17 22.09
CA PHE A 162 13.45 -12.42 21.26
C PHE A 162 12.55 -11.55 22.13
N ASN A 163 11.89 -12.13 23.14
CA ASN A 163 10.96 -11.41 24.01
C ASN A 163 11.65 -10.27 24.77
N LEU A 164 12.83 -10.54 25.34
CA LEU A 164 13.63 -9.53 26.03
C LEU A 164 14.06 -8.41 25.09
N THR A 165 14.46 -8.73 23.85
CA THR A 165 14.86 -7.74 22.85
C THR A 165 13.70 -6.84 22.43
N VAL A 166 12.53 -7.42 22.12
CA VAL A 166 11.32 -6.69 21.71
C VAL A 166 10.86 -5.69 22.77
N ALA A 167 10.87 -6.09 24.04
CA ALA A 167 10.42 -5.27 25.16
C ALA A 167 11.59 -4.68 25.98
N SER A 168 12.76 -4.51 25.36
CA SER A 168 13.94 -3.90 26.01
C SER A 168 13.82 -2.37 26.09
N PRO A 169 14.37 -1.74 27.14
CA PRO A 169 14.51 -0.28 27.20
C PRO A 169 15.48 0.23 26.11
N GLN A 170 15.68 1.55 26.07
CA GLN A 170 16.62 2.20 25.17
C GLN A 170 18.04 1.62 25.33
N TRP A 171 18.69 1.30 24.22
CA TRP A 171 20.04 0.73 24.24
C TRP A 171 21.10 1.79 24.48
N ARG A 172 22.18 1.37 25.14
CA ARG A 172 23.43 2.14 25.20
C ARG A 172 24.32 1.74 24.02
N HIS A 173 25.16 2.67 23.58
CA HIS A 173 26.06 2.46 22.45
C HIS A 173 26.96 1.22 22.59
N GLU A 174 27.56 1.00 23.76
CA GLU A 174 28.44 -0.16 24.03
C GLU A 174 27.74 -1.50 23.85
N TYR A 175 26.47 -1.57 24.29
CA TYR A 175 25.64 -2.75 24.13
C TYR A 175 25.32 -2.99 22.65
N ALA A 176 24.91 -1.93 21.94
CA ALA A 176 24.59 -1.99 20.52
C ALA A 176 25.77 -2.50 19.67
N VAL A 177 26.98 -1.99 19.92
CA VAL A 177 28.22 -2.45 19.26
C VAL A 177 28.50 -3.93 19.53
N SER A 178 28.25 -4.39 20.76
CA SER A 178 28.46 -5.80 21.13
C SER A 178 27.42 -6.71 20.45
N PHE A 179 26.17 -6.28 20.39
CA PHE A 179 25.07 -6.99 19.72
C PHE A 179 25.26 -7.03 18.21
N GLU A 180 25.74 -5.93 17.59
CA GLU A 180 26.13 -5.88 16.18
C GLU A 180 27.16 -6.97 15.85
N LYS A 181 28.21 -7.08 16.69
CA LYS A 181 29.25 -8.11 16.51
C LYS A 181 28.70 -9.54 16.62
N LEU A 182 27.73 -9.76 17.50
CA LEU A 182 27.05 -11.06 17.62
C LEU A 182 26.32 -11.40 16.31
N LEU A 183 25.51 -10.47 15.78
CA LEU A 183 24.72 -10.70 14.56
C LEU A 183 25.57 -10.87 13.30
N LEU A 184 26.77 -10.29 13.28
CA LEU A 184 27.73 -10.42 12.18
C LEU A 184 28.67 -11.63 12.34
N SER A 185 28.59 -12.36 13.45
CA SER A 185 29.45 -13.51 13.72
C SER A 185 29.08 -14.68 12.81
N PRO A 186 30.03 -15.28 12.07
CA PRO A 186 29.78 -16.51 11.31
C PRO A 186 29.65 -17.75 12.21
N ALA A 187 29.89 -17.61 13.52
CA ALA A 187 29.83 -18.71 14.48
C ALA A 187 28.42 -19.02 15.00
N ILE A 188 27.44 -18.16 14.73
CA ILE A 188 26.03 -18.40 15.06
C ILE A 188 25.24 -18.80 13.81
N ASP A 189 24.11 -19.47 14.01
CA ASP A 189 23.24 -19.86 12.90
C ASP A 189 22.59 -18.62 12.26
N SER A 190 22.50 -18.61 10.92
CA SER A 190 21.89 -17.51 10.17
C SER A 190 20.43 -17.29 10.57
N ALA A 191 19.68 -18.34 10.88
CA ALA A 191 18.29 -18.23 11.28
C ALA A 191 18.14 -17.50 12.63
N ASP A 192 19.11 -17.68 13.54
CA ASP A 192 19.14 -17.01 14.83
C ASP A 192 19.36 -15.51 14.65
N ALA A 193 20.35 -15.13 13.82
CA ALA A 193 20.61 -13.74 13.48
C ALA A 193 19.40 -13.07 12.80
N GLN A 194 18.76 -13.75 11.86
CA GLN A 194 17.54 -13.29 11.19
C GLN A 194 16.38 -13.03 12.17
N LEU A 195 16.19 -13.91 13.16
CA LEU A 195 15.16 -13.76 14.19
C LEU A 195 15.47 -12.57 15.11
N MET A 196 16.72 -12.41 15.54
CA MET A 196 17.13 -11.28 16.40
C MET A 196 17.03 -9.93 15.70
N VAL A 197 17.38 -9.85 14.41
CA VAL A 197 17.12 -8.67 13.56
C VAL A 197 15.62 -8.35 13.52
N SER A 198 14.77 -9.37 13.43
CA SER A 198 13.31 -9.19 13.44
C SER A 198 12.79 -8.73 14.80
N ALA A 199 13.40 -9.19 15.89
CA ALA A 199 13.10 -8.73 17.25
C ALA A 199 13.42 -7.23 17.41
N MET A 200 14.57 -6.79 16.88
CA MET A 200 14.94 -5.37 16.86
C MET A 200 13.99 -4.53 16.01
N THR A 201 13.57 -5.03 14.83
CA THR A 201 12.56 -4.37 14.00
C THR A 201 11.27 -4.15 14.80
N LEU A 202 10.75 -5.19 15.47
CA LEU A 202 9.55 -5.05 16.31
C LEU A 202 9.78 -4.11 17.50
N ALA A 203 10.96 -4.14 18.12
CA ALA A 203 11.30 -3.21 19.21
C ALA A 203 11.21 -1.75 18.74
N CYS A 204 11.79 -1.43 17.58
CA CYS A 204 11.71 -0.08 16.99
C CYS A 204 10.29 0.33 16.58
N LEU A 205 9.43 -0.63 16.25
CA LEU A 205 8.02 -0.40 15.94
C LEU A 205 7.15 -0.28 17.20
N LEU A 206 7.62 -0.81 18.33
CA LEU A 206 6.99 -0.62 19.64
C LEU A 206 7.33 0.77 20.19
N VAL A 207 8.62 1.08 20.31
CA VAL A 207 9.15 2.40 20.68
C VAL A 207 10.45 2.63 19.91
N ALA A 208 10.52 3.73 19.16
CA ALA A 208 11.70 4.04 18.35
C ALA A 208 12.96 4.22 19.22
N ASP A 209 14.10 3.72 18.73
CA ASP A 209 15.39 3.69 19.43
C ASP A 209 16.53 3.93 18.43
N ALA A 210 17.39 4.91 18.72
CA ALA A 210 18.47 5.35 17.84
C ALA A 210 19.60 4.33 17.67
N GLU A 211 19.96 3.60 18.74
CA GLU A 211 21.05 2.61 18.68
C GLU A 211 20.58 1.32 18.01
N LYS A 212 19.31 0.92 18.22
CA LYS A 212 18.72 -0.23 17.51
C LYS A 212 18.64 0.01 16.01
N ILE A 213 18.23 1.20 15.55
CA ILE A 213 18.19 1.52 14.12
C ILE A 213 19.59 1.60 13.49
N LEU A 214 20.57 2.21 14.20
CA LEU A 214 21.97 2.22 13.74
C LEU A 214 22.52 0.80 13.59
N THR A 215 22.23 -0.07 14.55
CA THR A 215 22.61 -1.49 14.48
C THR A 215 21.97 -2.19 13.28
N LEU A 216 20.68 -1.94 12.99
CA LEU A 216 20.02 -2.47 11.79
C LEU A 216 20.68 -1.96 10.49
N ILE A 217 21.06 -0.68 10.44
CA ILE A 217 21.78 -0.11 9.29
C ILE A 217 23.16 -0.76 9.13
N HIS A 218 23.93 -0.90 10.20
CA HIS A 218 25.25 -1.52 10.15
C HIS A 218 25.19 -3.00 9.77
N VAL A 219 24.22 -3.76 10.30
CA VAL A 219 24.01 -5.16 9.90
C VAL A 219 23.65 -5.25 8.42
N PHE A 220 22.82 -4.35 7.90
CA PHE A 220 22.54 -4.26 6.47
C PHE A 220 23.81 -3.98 5.63
N GLN A 221 24.68 -3.08 6.08
CA GLN A 221 25.90 -2.72 5.36
C GLN A 221 26.98 -3.81 5.41
N LYS A 222 27.11 -4.52 6.55
CA LYS A 222 28.27 -5.39 6.85
C LYS A 222 28.00 -6.90 6.72
N SER A 223 26.74 -7.33 6.79
CA SER A 223 26.40 -8.76 6.74
C SER A 223 26.78 -9.39 5.41
N GLN A 224 27.36 -10.59 5.47
CA GLN A 224 27.62 -11.45 4.31
C GLN A 224 26.45 -12.40 4.01
N ASP A 225 25.55 -12.60 4.98
CA ASP A 225 24.32 -13.37 4.77
C ASP A 225 23.23 -12.46 4.20
N GLU A 226 22.74 -12.83 3.01
CA GLU A 226 21.75 -12.06 2.26
C GLU A 226 20.39 -12.02 2.98
N ARG A 227 19.99 -13.08 3.69
CA ARG A 227 18.71 -13.10 4.42
C ARG A 227 18.75 -12.19 5.64
N VAL A 228 19.84 -12.22 6.40
CA VAL A 228 20.07 -11.30 7.52
C VAL A 228 20.08 -9.86 7.00
N LYS A 229 20.80 -9.61 5.89
CA LYS A 229 20.89 -8.29 5.24
C LYS A 229 19.52 -7.76 4.81
N GLN A 230 18.69 -8.56 4.15
CA GLN A 230 17.37 -8.13 3.69
C GLN A 230 16.37 -7.90 4.85
N ARG A 231 16.46 -8.68 5.93
CA ARG A 231 15.65 -8.42 7.13
C ARG A 231 16.07 -7.11 7.81
N ALA A 232 17.38 -6.86 7.91
CA ALA A 232 17.91 -5.63 8.47
C ALA A 232 17.52 -4.41 7.61
N PHE A 233 17.55 -4.56 6.28
CA PHE A 233 17.07 -3.55 5.34
C PHE A 233 15.62 -3.13 5.61
N VAL A 234 14.70 -4.11 5.68
CA VAL A 234 13.30 -3.83 5.99
C VAL A 234 13.17 -3.22 7.39
N GLY A 235 13.95 -3.73 8.35
CA GLY A 235 13.94 -3.28 9.74
C GLY A 235 14.24 -1.80 9.91
N TRP A 236 15.33 -1.29 9.33
CA TRP A 236 15.67 0.12 9.49
C TRP A 236 14.69 1.05 8.78
N VAL A 237 14.16 0.67 7.62
CA VAL A 237 13.12 1.45 6.91
C VAL A 237 11.82 1.52 7.72
N PHE A 238 11.42 0.39 8.33
CA PHE A 238 10.25 0.33 9.21
C PHE A 238 10.47 1.17 10.48
N ALA A 239 11.67 1.12 11.06
CA ALA A 239 12.06 1.93 12.20
C ALA A 239 12.03 3.45 11.89
N LEU A 240 12.47 3.88 10.69
CA LEU A 240 12.33 5.27 10.22
C LEU A 240 10.87 5.68 10.00
N SER A 241 10.00 4.73 9.66
CA SER A 241 8.60 5.02 9.39
C SER A 241 7.83 5.35 10.68
N ASN A 242 8.18 4.69 11.79
CA ASN A 242 7.63 4.94 13.13
C ASN A 242 8.28 6.16 13.81
N GLY A 243 9.61 6.17 13.86
CA GLY A 243 10.39 7.07 14.69
C GLY A 243 10.75 8.41 14.03
N ARG A 244 10.86 9.44 14.86
CA ARG A 244 11.60 10.66 14.54
C ARG A 244 12.96 10.55 15.21
N TYR A 245 14.00 10.97 14.49
CA TYR A 245 15.39 10.86 14.94
C TYR A 245 16.12 12.20 14.80
N GLN A 246 15.40 13.33 14.93
CA GLN A 246 15.95 14.66 14.67
C GLN A 246 17.08 15.04 15.65
N LEU A 247 17.03 14.53 16.89
CA LEU A 247 18.05 14.72 17.92
C LEU A 247 19.29 13.83 17.74
N TYR A 248 19.24 12.85 16.83
CA TYR A 248 20.28 11.84 16.66
C TYR A 248 21.01 12.03 15.32
N ASP A 249 22.00 12.92 15.32
CA ASP A 249 22.81 13.24 14.14
C ASP A 249 23.50 11.99 13.54
N SER A 250 23.86 11.02 14.37
CA SER A 250 24.41 9.72 13.95
C SER A 250 23.46 8.93 13.04
N VAL A 251 22.16 8.87 13.37
CA VAL A 251 21.15 8.19 12.55
C VAL A 251 21.02 8.89 11.20
N ARG A 252 20.94 10.23 11.19
CA ARG A 252 20.85 11.03 9.97
C ARG A 252 22.05 10.78 9.05
N GLN A 253 23.26 10.76 9.62
CA GLN A 253 24.48 10.49 8.87
C GLN A 253 24.48 9.08 8.28
N ALA A 254 24.16 8.06 9.09
CA ALA A 254 24.11 6.67 8.64
C ALA A 254 23.11 6.45 7.51
N VAL A 255 21.91 7.06 7.60
CA VAL A 255 20.90 7.01 6.53
C VAL A 255 21.43 7.69 5.26
N LYS A 256 22.04 8.88 5.38
CA LYS A 256 22.61 9.58 4.22
C LYS A 256 23.73 8.78 3.53
N GLU A 257 24.59 8.13 4.31
CA GLU A 257 25.65 7.26 3.79
C GLU A 257 25.07 6.06 3.04
N VAL A 258 24.06 5.38 3.61
CA VAL A 258 23.36 4.27 2.95
C VAL A 258 22.65 4.71 1.66
N LEU A 259 22.01 5.87 1.68
CA LEU A 259 21.32 6.43 0.52
C LEU A 259 22.28 7.00 -0.52
N SER A 260 23.59 7.06 -0.29
CA SER A 260 24.54 7.44 -1.36
C SER A 260 24.64 6.38 -2.47
N ASP A 261 24.26 5.13 -2.18
CA ASP A 261 24.25 4.04 -3.15
C ASP A 261 22.91 3.98 -3.92
N ASN A 262 22.98 4.12 -5.24
CA ASN A 262 21.81 4.03 -6.12
C ASN A 262 21.12 2.65 -6.09
N SER A 263 21.85 1.58 -5.81
CA SER A 263 21.27 0.24 -5.69
C SER A 263 20.29 0.16 -4.52
N VAL A 264 20.61 0.86 -3.42
CA VAL A 264 19.75 0.99 -2.23
C VAL A 264 18.51 1.81 -2.58
N LYS A 265 18.66 2.92 -3.33
CA LYS A 265 17.50 3.73 -3.78
C LYS A 265 16.53 2.90 -4.63
N SER A 266 17.03 2.11 -5.59
CA SER A 266 16.18 1.20 -6.37
C SER A 266 15.52 0.14 -5.49
N ALA A 267 16.25 -0.44 -4.54
CA ALA A 267 15.70 -1.41 -3.60
C ALA A 267 14.62 -0.80 -2.68
N LEU A 268 14.74 0.48 -2.31
CA LEU A 268 13.71 1.20 -1.56
C LEU A 268 12.45 1.43 -2.40
N LEU A 269 12.60 1.79 -3.68
CA LEU A 269 11.45 1.88 -4.59
C LEU A 269 10.69 0.55 -4.67
N ASP A 270 11.41 -0.55 -4.91
CA ASP A 270 10.83 -1.90 -4.96
C ASP A 270 10.12 -2.25 -3.64
N MET A 271 10.73 -1.91 -2.51
CA MET A 271 10.13 -2.13 -1.19
C MET A 271 8.86 -1.31 -0.98
N GLN A 272 8.83 -0.02 -1.36
CA GLN A 272 7.63 0.83 -1.24
C GLN A 272 6.48 0.28 -2.07
N ILE A 273 6.77 -0.17 -3.31
CA ILE A 273 5.79 -0.81 -4.19
C ILE A 273 5.30 -2.12 -3.57
N GLN A 274 6.20 -2.96 -3.07
CA GLN A 274 5.84 -4.23 -2.44
C GLN A 274 4.99 -4.03 -1.17
N MET A 275 5.26 -3.01 -0.37
CA MET A 275 4.43 -2.64 0.79
C MET A 275 3.00 -2.27 0.37
N VAL A 276 2.83 -1.55 -0.74
CA VAL A 276 1.51 -1.23 -1.29
C VAL A 276 0.78 -2.51 -1.71
N TYR A 277 1.46 -3.45 -2.37
CA TYR A 277 0.86 -4.75 -2.72
C TYR A 277 0.48 -5.56 -1.49
N CYS A 278 1.31 -5.59 -0.45
CA CYS A 278 0.96 -6.23 0.81
C CYS A 278 -0.30 -5.59 1.42
N HIS A 279 -0.38 -4.25 1.47
CA HIS A 279 -1.53 -3.53 2.03
C HIS A 279 -2.87 -3.96 1.40
N TYR A 280 -2.89 -4.15 0.08
CA TYR A 280 -4.09 -4.51 -0.68
C TYR A 280 -4.33 -6.03 -0.84
N ALA A 281 -3.48 -6.89 -0.25
CA ALA A 281 -3.55 -8.34 -0.43
C ALA A 281 -4.94 -8.96 -0.11
N GLU A 282 -5.67 -8.44 0.88
CA GLU A 282 -7.04 -8.90 1.16
C GLU A 282 -8.02 -8.63 0.02
N ARG A 283 -7.99 -7.41 -0.52
CA ARG A 283 -8.86 -7.00 -1.64
C ARG A 283 -8.54 -7.84 -2.88
N ASP A 284 -7.25 -8.02 -3.13
CA ASP A 284 -6.76 -8.79 -4.28
C ASP A 284 -7.14 -10.28 -4.15
N ASN A 285 -7.05 -10.84 -2.95
CA ASN A 285 -7.51 -12.19 -2.65
C ASN A 285 -9.02 -12.35 -2.79
N ASP A 286 -9.79 -11.33 -2.42
CA ASP A 286 -11.24 -11.32 -2.63
C ASP A 286 -11.60 -11.37 -4.12
N GLU A 287 -10.86 -10.65 -4.96
CA GLU A 287 -10.98 -10.73 -6.42
C GLU A 287 -10.61 -12.11 -6.95
N LEU A 288 -9.50 -12.69 -6.46
CA LEU A 288 -9.08 -14.06 -6.80
C LEU A 288 -10.17 -15.08 -6.45
N ARG A 289 -10.67 -15.05 -5.22
CA ARG A 289 -11.67 -16.00 -4.72
C ARG A 289 -13.02 -15.88 -5.43
N LYS A 290 -13.46 -14.66 -5.74
CA LYS A 290 -14.79 -14.40 -6.33
C LYS A 290 -14.79 -14.57 -7.85
N ASN A 291 -13.72 -14.17 -8.54
CA ASN A 291 -13.74 -13.99 -9.99
C ASN A 291 -12.75 -14.88 -10.75
N ILE A 292 -11.71 -15.43 -10.11
CA ILE A 292 -10.65 -16.20 -10.79
C ILE A 292 -10.75 -17.68 -10.43
N MET A 293 -10.72 -18.01 -9.14
CA MET A 293 -10.69 -19.38 -8.64
C MET A 293 -11.91 -20.22 -9.04
N PRO A 294 -13.16 -19.70 -9.08
CA PRO A 294 -14.31 -20.49 -9.50
C PRO A 294 -14.22 -20.99 -10.94
N ASN A 295 -13.56 -20.25 -11.83
CA ASN A 295 -13.38 -20.66 -13.23
C ASN A 295 -12.35 -21.80 -13.33
N ILE A 296 -11.30 -21.76 -12.51
CA ILE A 296 -10.25 -22.79 -12.45
C ILE A 296 -10.76 -24.08 -11.80
N ILE A 297 -11.58 -23.98 -10.74
CA ILE A 297 -12.12 -25.17 -10.04
C ILE A 297 -13.18 -25.88 -10.88
N LYS A 298 -14.00 -25.14 -11.64
CA LYS A 298 -15.10 -25.71 -12.44
C LYS A 298 -14.61 -26.45 -13.70
N SER A 299 -13.40 -26.19 -14.18
CA SER A 299 -12.82 -26.96 -15.28
C SER A 299 -12.38 -28.33 -14.76
N GLN A 300 -13.08 -29.40 -15.16
CA GLN A 300 -12.73 -30.80 -14.88
C GLN A 300 -11.30 -31.14 -15.36
N ASP A 301 -10.74 -30.39 -16.30
CA ASP A 301 -9.41 -30.58 -16.88
C ASP A 301 -8.23 -30.32 -15.92
N TRP A 302 -8.43 -29.60 -14.81
CA TRP A 302 -7.38 -29.48 -13.78
C TRP A 302 -7.04 -30.83 -13.14
N GLN A 303 -7.98 -31.78 -13.15
CA GLN A 303 -7.73 -33.16 -12.70
C GLN A 303 -6.87 -33.94 -13.70
N MET A 304 -6.95 -33.66 -15.01
CA MET A 304 -6.11 -34.31 -16.02
C MET A 304 -4.63 -33.91 -15.92
N MET A 305 -4.32 -32.70 -15.43
CA MET A 305 -2.93 -32.22 -15.33
C MET A 305 -2.18 -32.74 -14.09
N ASN A 306 -2.82 -33.41 -13.12
CA ASN A 306 -2.21 -33.66 -11.81
C ASN A 306 -2.22 -35.10 -11.25
N MET A 307 -2.85 -36.09 -11.87
CA MET A 307 -2.65 -37.52 -11.52
C MET A 307 -3.13 -38.42 -12.67
N GLU A 308 -2.50 -39.58 -12.85
CA GLU A 308 -2.74 -40.53 -13.94
C GLU A 308 -4.23 -40.85 -14.24
N SER A 309 -4.50 -40.87 -15.54
CA SER A 309 -5.72 -41.27 -16.26
C SER A 309 -6.74 -42.15 -15.54
N THR A 310 -7.93 -41.60 -15.31
CA THR A 310 -9.20 -42.32 -15.50
C THR A 310 -10.15 -41.41 -16.26
N SER A 311 -10.21 -41.58 -17.57
CA SER A 311 -11.25 -41.00 -18.41
C SER A 311 -12.59 -41.59 -17.98
N SER A 312 -13.46 -40.80 -17.34
CA SER A 312 -14.88 -41.14 -17.29
C SER A 312 -15.48 -40.87 -18.67
N ASP A 313 -16.02 -41.90 -19.32
CA ASP A 313 -16.60 -41.85 -20.67
C ASP A 313 -17.76 -40.84 -20.85
N GLU A 314 -18.25 -40.20 -19.77
CA GLU A 314 -19.33 -39.22 -19.82
C GLU A 314 -18.88 -37.82 -20.26
N SER A 315 -17.64 -37.39 -19.96
CA SER A 315 -17.16 -36.04 -20.31
C SER A 315 -16.85 -35.89 -21.80
N SER A 316 -16.46 -36.99 -22.46
CA SER A 316 -16.15 -37.00 -23.89
C SER A 316 -17.40 -36.83 -24.77
N LEU A 317 -18.57 -37.29 -24.32
CA LEU A 317 -19.83 -37.17 -25.05
C LEU A 317 -20.36 -35.72 -25.06
N GLU A 318 -20.21 -34.97 -23.98
CA GLU A 318 -20.64 -33.55 -23.90
C GLU A 318 -19.72 -32.61 -24.70
N GLU A 319 -18.41 -32.87 -24.73
CA GLU A 319 -17.46 -32.15 -25.59
C GLU A 319 -17.72 -32.39 -27.09
N ILE A 320 -18.18 -33.59 -27.46
CA ILE A 320 -18.57 -33.93 -28.83
C ILE A 320 -19.91 -33.26 -29.23
N LEU A 321 -20.83 -33.06 -28.28
CA LEU A 321 -22.15 -32.47 -28.54
C LEU A 321 -22.14 -30.93 -28.57
N HIS A 322 -21.24 -30.27 -27.83
CA HIS A 322 -21.16 -28.80 -27.71
C HIS A 322 -19.72 -28.24 -27.77
N PRO A 323 -19.04 -28.34 -28.93
CA PRO A 323 -17.65 -27.88 -29.10
C PRO A 323 -17.47 -26.37 -28.80
N ASP A 324 -18.44 -25.54 -29.19
CA ASP A 324 -18.41 -24.08 -28.93
C ASP A 324 -18.42 -23.72 -27.43
N GLU A 325 -19.00 -24.59 -26.57
CA GLU A 325 -19.04 -24.37 -25.12
C GLU A 325 -17.78 -24.89 -24.43
N ALA A 326 -17.12 -25.91 -24.98
CA ALA A 326 -15.80 -26.36 -24.54
C ALA A 326 -14.74 -25.29 -24.85
N ASP A 327 -14.73 -24.73 -26.06
CA ASP A 327 -13.79 -23.69 -26.48
C ASP A 327 -13.91 -22.41 -25.63
N LYS A 328 -15.15 -21.95 -25.37
CA LYS A 328 -15.40 -20.79 -24.50
C LYS A 328 -14.96 -21.03 -23.06
N ARG A 329 -15.13 -22.26 -22.53
CA ARG A 329 -14.63 -22.64 -21.21
C ARG A 329 -13.11 -22.59 -21.17
N MET A 330 -12.44 -23.13 -22.19
CA MET A 330 -10.98 -23.12 -22.31
C MET A 330 -10.42 -21.69 -22.40
N GLU A 331 -11.01 -20.83 -23.22
CA GLU A 331 -10.62 -19.42 -23.32
C GLU A 331 -10.79 -18.67 -21.97
N SER A 332 -11.87 -18.97 -21.25
CA SER A 332 -12.11 -18.39 -19.91
C SER A 332 -11.11 -18.87 -18.85
N LEU A 333 -10.69 -20.14 -18.94
CA LEU A 333 -9.69 -20.75 -18.07
C LEU A 333 -8.32 -20.13 -18.33
N GLU A 334 -7.91 -20.03 -19.60
CA GLU A 334 -6.64 -19.44 -20.01
C GLU A 334 -6.54 -17.97 -19.55
N LYS A 335 -7.60 -17.17 -19.75
CA LYS A 335 -7.68 -15.80 -19.22
C LYS A 335 -7.53 -15.74 -17.70
N SER A 336 -8.12 -16.69 -16.98
CA SER A 336 -8.06 -16.74 -15.52
C SER A 336 -6.66 -17.12 -15.01
N ILE A 337 -6.00 -18.10 -15.65
CA ILE A 337 -4.62 -18.51 -15.35
C ILE A 337 -3.63 -17.40 -15.69
N ASN A 338 -3.75 -16.77 -16.86
CA ASN A 338 -2.91 -15.66 -17.27
C ASN A 338 -3.06 -14.48 -16.31
N LYS A 339 -4.29 -14.16 -15.90
CA LYS A 339 -4.54 -13.12 -14.89
C LYS A 339 -3.90 -13.46 -13.55
N MET A 340 -4.00 -14.70 -13.06
CA MET A 340 -3.34 -15.13 -11.82
C MET A 340 -1.81 -15.03 -11.93
N ASN A 341 -1.24 -15.44 -13.06
CA ASN A 341 0.20 -15.33 -13.34
C ASN A 341 0.67 -13.87 -13.39
N ASP A 342 -0.12 -12.98 -13.99
CA ASP A 342 0.17 -11.54 -14.03
C ASP A 342 0.13 -10.91 -12.64
N MET A 343 -0.84 -11.29 -11.81
CA MET A 343 -0.91 -10.86 -10.41
C MET A 343 0.34 -11.30 -9.65
N ARG A 344 0.78 -12.56 -9.84
CA ARG A 344 2.02 -13.07 -9.23
C ARG A 344 3.26 -12.31 -9.72
N LYS A 345 3.38 -12.08 -11.04
CA LYS A 345 4.50 -11.33 -11.64
C LYS A 345 4.57 -9.89 -11.13
N GLN A 346 3.42 -9.28 -10.86
CA GLN A 346 3.33 -7.96 -10.24
C GLN A 346 3.75 -7.94 -8.77
N GLY A 347 3.97 -9.08 -8.12
CA GLY A 347 4.34 -9.16 -6.70
C GLY A 347 3.13 -9.21 -5.74
N MET A 348 1.93 -9.47 -6.26
CA MET A 348 0.72 -9.61 -5.45
C MET A 348 0.75 -10.93 -4.66
N ASP A 349 0.26 -10.89 -3.43
CA ASP A 349 0.22 -12.07 -2.56
C ASP A 349 -1.06 -12.88 -2.79
N ILE A 350 -0.96 -13.87 -3.69
CA ILE A 350 -2.08 -14.74 -4.04
C ILE A 350 -2.35 -15.85 -3.00
N TYR A 351 -1.47 -16.02 -2.01
CA TYR A 351 -1.54 -17.12 -1.03
C TYR A 351 -2.06 -16.67 0.34
N PHE A 352 -2.04 -15.36 0.63
CA PHE A 352 -2.52 -14.78 1.89
C PHE A 352 -3.88 -15.35 2.32
N GLY A 353 -4.83 -15.43 1.39
CA GLY A 353 -6.18 -15.94 1.65
C GLY A 353 -6.20 -17.35 2.22
N GLY A 354 -5.48 -18.27 1.58
CA GLY A 354 -5.44 -19.68 1.96
C GLY A 354 -4.83 -19.93 3.33
N PHE A 355 -3.77 -19.18 3.68
CA PHE A 355 -3.07 -19.35 4.95
C PHE A 355 -3.59 -18.49 6.09
N SER A 356 -4.39 -17.46 5.81
CA SER A 356 -4.92 -16.54 6.83
C SER A 356 -5.64 -17.27 7.98
N GLN A 357 -6.47 -18.28 7.66
CA GLN A 357 -7.22 -19.06 8.65
C GLN A 357 -6.32 -20.00 9.46
N MET A 358 -5.20 -20.42 8.88
CA MET A 358 -4.23 -21.32 9.53
C MET A 358 -3.39 -20.60 10.60
N LYS A 359 -3.39 -19.25 10.62
CA LYS A 359 -2.74 -18.46 11.68
C LYS A 359 -3.45 -18.54 13.04
N ARG A 360 -4.53 -19.33 13.14
CA ARG A 360 -5.23 -19.66 14.40
C ARG A 360 -4.60 -20.84 15.14
N PHE A 361 -3.63 -21.54 14.55
CA PHE A 361 -2.93 -22.63 15.22
C PHE A 361 -2.17 -22.12 16.46
N SER A 362 -2.10 -22.96 17.50
CA SER A 362 -1.46 -22.62 18.78
C SER A 362 0.01 -22.22 18.66
N PHE A 363 0.69 -22.67 17.59
CA PHE A 363 2.02 -22.23 17.21
C PHE A 363 2.14 -20.69 17.18
N PHE A 364 1.13 -20.00 16.67
CA PHE A 364 1.14 -18.53 16.54
C PHE A 364 0.72 -17.78 17.81
N ASN A 365 0.51 -18.48 18.94
CA ASN A 365 0.29 -17.84 20.24
C ASN A 365 1.57 -17.20 20.80
N GLN A 366 2.75 -17.60 20.29
CA GLN A 366 4.04 -17.05 20.67
C GLN A 366 4.49 -16.01 19.64
N LEU A 367 4.96 -14.85 20.10
CA LEU A 367 5.30 -13.72 19.24
C LEU A 367 6.44 -14.06 18.26
N TYR A 368 7.50 -14.73 18.75
CA TYR A 368 8.67 -15.07 17.94
C TYR A 368 8.35 -16.04 16.78
N ASN A 369 7.32 -16.89 16.93
CA ASN A 369 6.88 -17.86 15.91
C ASN A 369 6.31 -17.21 14.65
N TRP A 370 5.94 -15.92 14.71
CA TRP A 370 5.50 -15.18 13.52
C TRP A 370 6.64 -14.83 12.57
N LEU A 371 7.87 -14.72 13.08
CA LEU A 371 9.02 -14.18 12.34
C LEU A 371 10.22 -15.12 12.33
N ILE A 372 10.17 -16.26 13.02
CA ILE A 372 11.23 -17.26 12.98
C ILE A 372 11.35 -17.86 11.56
N PRO A 373 12.56 -17.95 10.98
CA PRO A 373 12.76 -18.65 9.73
C PRO A 373 12.27 -20.10 9.79
N TYR A 374 11.80 -20.64 8.66
CA TYR A 374 11.30 -22.00 8.62
C TYR A 374 12.43 -23.01 8.79
N THR A 375 12.29 -23.89 9.78
CA THR A 375 13.17 -25.05 9.99
C THR A 375 12.33 -26.31 10.19
N PRO A 376 12.55 -27.40 9.43
CA PRO A 376 11.79 -28.64 9.60
C PRO A 376 12.03 -29.31 10.96
N THR A 377 13.14 -28.96 11.62
CA THR A 377 13.56 -29.45 12.94
C THR A 377 12.99 -28.63 14.10
N HIS A 378 12.14 -27.64 13.84
CA HIS A 378 11.52 -26.85 14.91
C HIS A 378 10.76 -27.76 15.90
N PRO A 379 10.92 -27.60 17.22
CA PRO A 379 10.32 -28.51 18.21
C PRO A 379 8.81 -28.68 18.07
N ASP A 380 8.08 -27.60 17.76
CA ASP A 380 6.62 -27.63 17.56
C ASP A 380 6.17 -28.39 16.29
N LEU A 381 7.09 -28.69 15.36
CA LEU A 381 6.84 -29.54 14.20
C LEU A 381 7.12 -31.03 14.48
N GLY A 382 7.44 -31.41 15.72
CA GLY A 382 7.58 -32.80 16.15
C GLY A 382 6.32 -33.66 15.99
N ILE A 383 5.18 -33.04 15.67
CA ILE A 383 3.91 -33.71 15.35
C ILE A 383 3.96 -34.40 13.97
N LEU A 384 4.83 -33.91 13.07
CA LEU A 384 5.03 -34.54 11.77
C LEU A 384 5.87 -35.82 11.90
N PRO A 385 5.52 -36.89 11.15
CA PRO A 385 6.33 -38.10 11.11
C PRO A 385 7.77 -37.80 10.69
N GLU A 386 8.72 -38.43 11.37
CA GLU A 386 10.15 -38.23 11.11
C GLU A 386 10.53 -38.57 9.67
N GLU A 387 9.96 -39.64 9.12
CA GLU A 387 10.10 -40.08 7.73
C GLU A 387 9.78 -38.97 6.72
N LEU A 388 8.71 -38.20 6.96
CA LEU A 388 8.29 -37.12 6.08
C LEU A 388 9.15 -35.86 6.25
N ARG A 389 9.58 -35.57 7.48
CA ARG A 389 10.51 -34.45 7.72
C ARG A 389 11.86 -34.69 7.04
N ASN A 390 12.28 -35.95 6.95
CA ASN A 390 13.55 -36.35 6.37
C ASN A 390 13.45 -36.75 4.89
N SER A 391 12.26 -36.80 4.28
CA SER A 391 12.08 -37.19 2.87
C SER A 391 12.56 -36.14 1.86
N GLY A 392 12.88 -34.92 2.31
CA GLY A 392 13.26 -33.80 1.45
C GLY A 392 12.10 -33.18 0.65
N PHE A 393 10.88 -33.73 0.76
CA PHE A 393 9.68 -33.19 0.08
C PHE A 393 9.40 -31.75 0.48
N LEU A 394 9.35 -31.46 1.79
CA LEU A 394 9.08 -30.11 2.30
C LEU A 394 10.19 -29.13 1.88
N ASP A 395 11.43 -29.59 1.84
CA ASP A 395 12.55 -28.77 1.41
C ASP A 395 12.46 -28.40 -0.08
N LYS A 396 12.11 -29.35 -0.96
CA LYS A 396 11.89 -29.06 -2.38
C LYS A 396 10.69 -28.13 -2.57
N LEU A 397 9.55 -28.48 -1.96
CA LEU A 397 8.31 -27.70 -2.03
C LEU A 397 8.51 -26.23 -1.63
N PHE A 398 9.25 -25.98 -0.54
CA PHE A 398 9.44 -24.63 -0.02
C PHE A 398 10.65 -23.89 -0.61
N LYS A 399 11.58 -24.60 -1.27
CA LYS A 399 12.63 -23.96 -2.07
C LYS A 399 12.06 -23.43 -3.40
N GLU A 400 11.19 -24.20 -4.03
CA GLU A 400 10.57 -23.88 -5.32
C GLU A 400 9.29 -23.04 -5.16
N GLY A 401 8.65 -23.09 -3.98
CA GLY A 401 7.39 -22.41 -3.71
C GLY A 401 7.51 -20.97 -3.16
N PRO A 402 6.61 -20.06 -3.56
CA PRO A 402 6.56 -18.66 -3.12
C PRO A 402 5.92 -18.48 -1.72
N PHE A 403 6.35 -19.28 -0.73
CA PHE A 403 5.83 -19.23 0.63
C PHE A 403 6.74 -18.40 1.54
N CYS A 404 6.15 -17.49 2.31
CA CYS A 404 6.82 -16.87 3.45
C CYS A 404 6.97 -17.88 4.62
N ASP A 405 7.85 -17.61 5.58
CA ASP A 405 8.25 -18.62 6.58
C ASP A 405 7.08 -19.03 7.48
N SER A 406 6.22 -18.08 7.87
CA SER A 406 5.02 -18.39 8.65
C SER A 406 4.02 -19.26 7.88
N ASP A 407 3.93 -19.11 6.55
CA ASP A 407 3.06 -19.95 5.71
C ASP A 407 3.61 -21.37 5.60
N LYS A 408 4.94 -21.54 5.53
CA LYS A 408 5.59 -22.86 5.58
C LYS A 408 5.26 -23.60 6.88
N TYR A 409 5.34 -22.93 8.03
CA TYR A 409 4.90 -23.51 9.31
C TYR A 409 3.41 -23.88 9.29
N SER A 410 2.56 -23.01 8.75
CA SER A 410 1.12 -23.25 8.65
C SER A 410 0.81 -24.48 7.80
N PHE A 411 1.48 -24.60 6.64
CA PHE A 411 1.36 -25.74 5.75
C PHE A 411 1.81 -27.03 6.45
N SER A 412 2.99 -27.03 7.07
CA SER A 412 3.54 -28.19 7.76
C SER A 412 2.64 -28.68 8.90
N ILE A 413 2.08 -27.77 9.70
CA ILE A 413 1.12 -28.10 10.76
C ILE A 413 -0.19 -28.64 10.16
N ALA A 414 -0.72 -27.99 9.12
CA ALA A 414 -1.94 -28.45 8.46
C ALA A 414 -1.76 -29.85 7.86
N LEU A 415 -0.63 -30.10 7.19
CA LEU A 415 -0.28 -31.40 6.63
C LEU A 415 -0.24 -32.48 7.71
N SER A 416 0.32 -32.19 8.89
CA SER A 416 0.36 -33.13 10.01
C SER A 416 -1.03 -33.63 10.42
N SER A 417 -2.04 -32.75 10.36
CA SER A 417 -3.42 -33.07 10.77
C SER A 417 -4.14 -34.00 9.78
N VAL A 418 -3.72 -34.02 8.52
CA VAL A 418 -4.34 -34.82 7.45
C VAL A 418 -3.49 -36.01 7.01
N TYR A 419 -2.19 -36.01 7.30
CA TYR A 419 -1.23 -36.98 6.78
C TYR A 419 -1.65 -38.44 7.00
N GLN A 420 -2.09 -38.78 8.21
CA GLN A 420 -2.53 -40.15 8.54
C GLN A 420 -3.80 -40.58 7.79
N ARG A 421 -4.60 -39.63 7.31
CA ARG A 421 -5.84 -39.87 6.56
C ARG A 421 -5.61 -39.97 5.05
N LEU A 422 -4.41 -39.63 4.56
CA LEU A 422 -4.09 -39.73 3.14
C LEU A 422 -4.00 -41.21 2.72
N PRO A 423 -4.39 -41.56 1.48
CA PRO A 423 -4.15 -42.90 0.92
C PRO A 423 -2.65 -43.28 0.98
N PRO A 424 -2.32 -44.57 1.14
CA PRO A 424 -0.94 -45.03 1.23
C PRO A 424 -0.12 -44.71 -0.04
N GLU A 425 -0.77 -44.68 -1.21
CA GLU A 425 -0.15 -44.32 -2.48
C GLU A 425 0.36 -42.87 -2.45
N VAL A 426 -0.49 -41.94 -1.98
CA VAL A 426 -0.15 -40.52 -1.84
C VAL A 426 0.97 -40.34 -0.82
N ARG A 427 0.93 -41.07 0.31
CA ARG A 427 2.00 -41.02 1.32
C ARG A 427 3.34 -41.47 0.74
N ASN A 428 3.36 -42.56 -0.02
CA ASN A 428 4.59 -43.05 -0.65
C ASN A 428 5.17 -42.04 -1.64
N VAL A 429 4.33 -41.32 -2.40
CA VAL A 429 4.75 -40.23 -3.29
C VAL A 429 5.33 -39.03 -2.52
N LEU A 430 4.72 -38.65 -1.39
CA LEU A 430 5.28 -37.59 -0.53
C LEU A 430 6.61 -38.02 0.11
N LEU A 431 6.77 -39.31 0.42
CA LEU A 431 7.99 -39.87 0.99
C LEU A 431 9.09 -40.09 -0.06
N SER A 432 8.75 -40.31 -1.33
CA SER A 432 9.75 -40.42 -2.40
C SER A 432 10.43 -39.08 -2.69
N GLY A 433 9.77 -37.96 -2.36
CA GLY A 433 10.29 -36.62 -2.63
C GLY A 433 10.38 -36.31 -4.13
N GLU A 434 9.74 -37.11 -4.99
CA GLU A 434 9.71 -36.99 -6.46
C GLU A 434 8.43 -36.29 -6.94
N VAL A 435 7.95 -35.30 -6.18
CA VAL A 435 6.84 -34.45 -6.61
C VAL A 435 7.40 -33.18 -7.25
N SER A 436 7.42 -33.15 -8.58
CA SER A 436 7.56 -31.90 -9.32
C SER A 436 6.19 -31.27 -9.42
N LEU A 437 5.91 -30.30 -8.56
CA LEU A 437 4.82 -29.37 -8.85
C LEU A 437 5.30 -28.55 -10.05
N ASN A 438 4.64 -28.65 -11.20
CA ASN A 438 4.88 -27.81 -12.40
C ASN A 438 4.50 -26.34 -12.11
N MET A 439 5.06 -25.78 -11.04
CA MET A 439 4.83 -24.45 -10.51
C MET A 439 6.07 -23.61 -10.81
N LEU A 440 6.45 -23.51 -12.10
CA LEU A 440 7.12 -22.37 -12.77
C LEU A 440 8.09 -22.81 -13.87
N ASP A 441 8.00 -22.09 -14.98
CA ASP A 441 8.87 -22.12 -16.17
C ASP A 441 9.82 -20.90 -16.16
N GLU A 442 10.39 -20.57 -14.99
CA GLU A 442 11.35 -19.46 -14.86
C GLU A 442 12.77 -20.03 -14.70
N SER A 443 13.56 -19.90 -15.76
CA SER A 443 14.97 -20.27 -15.80
C SER A 443 15.79 -19.42 -14.80
N GLY A 444 16.08 -19.97 -13.61
CA GLY A 444 16.97 -19.36 -12.62
C GLY A 444 16.69 -19.83 -11.18
N GLU A 445 17.49 -19.36 -10.22
CA GLU A 445 17.28 -19.58 -8.77
C GLU A 445 16.70 -18.30 -8.11
N PRO A 446 15.41 -17.96 -8.31
CA PRO A 446 14.80 -16.71 -7.84
C PRO A 446 14.89 -16.53 -6.32
N TRP A 447 14.89 -17.62 -5.55
CA TRP A 447 14.99 -17.61 -4.09
C TRP A 447 16.30 -17.05 -3.51
N LYS A 448 17.35 -16.90 -4.35
CA LYS A 448 18.61 -16.25 -3.96
C LYS A 448 18.61 -14.74 -4.17
N HIS A 449 17.62 -14.19 -4.88
CA HIS A 449 17.59 -12.77 -5.21
C HIS A 449 17.11 -11.93 -4.00
N SER A 450 17.80 -10.83 -3.73
CA SER A 450 17.50 -9.90 -2.64
C SER A 450 16.04 -9.46 -2.62
N ALA A 451 15.46 -9.12 -3.77
CA ALA A 451 14.06 -8.69 -3.88
C ALA A 451 13.05 -9.78 -3.48
N TYR A 452 13.35 -11.05 -3.78
CA TYR A 452 12.51 -12.18 -3.40
C TYR A 452 12.55 -12.42 -1.89
N ILE A 453 13.75 -12.45 -1.30
CA ILE A 453 13.94 -12.63 0.14
C ILE A 453 13.22 -11.51 0.92
N ARG A 454 13.40 -10.27 0.48
CA ARG A 454 12.74 -9.08 1.07
C ARG A 454 11.22 -9.19 1.00
N ARG A 455 10.68 -9.66 -0.13
CA ARG A 455 9.24 -9.88 -0.34
C ARG A 455 8.68 -10.91 0.62
N MET A 456 9.34 -12.05 0.80
CA MET A 456 8.90 -13.09 1.74
C MET A 456 8.87 -12.58 3.18
N TYR A 457 9.88 -11.80 3.58
CA TYR A 457 9.90 -11.19 4.91
C TYR A 457 8.81 -10.13 5.10
N LEU A 458 8.56 -9.28 4.10
CA LEU A 458 7.44 -8.33 4.12
C LEU A 458 6.09 -9.04 4.24
N GLN A 459 5.94 -10.20 3.61
CA GLN A 459 4.74 -11.02 3.71
C GLN A 459 4.55 -11.59 5.13
N ASP A 460 5.61 -12.06 5.78
CA ASP A 460 5.58 -12.50 7.20
C ASP A 460 5.19 -11.35 8.13
N LEU A 461 5.80 -10.18 7.96
CA LEU A 461 5.46 -8.97 8.72
C LEU A 461 4.02 -8.52 8.46
N TYR A 462 3.54 -8.59 7.22
CA TYR A 462 2.16 -8.25 6.88
C TYR A 462 1.18 -9.20 7.60
N ARG A 463 1.46 -10.51 7.65
CA ARG A 463 0.66 -11.48 8.40
C ARG A 463 0.65 -11.16 9.89
N PHE A 464 1.79 -10.79 10.46
CA PHE A 464 1.85 -10.31 11.84
C PHE A 464 0.93 -9.09 12.06
N PHE A 465 1.09 -8.02 11.27
CA PHE A 465 0.31 -6.78 11.41
C PHE A 465 -1.16 -6.90 11.02
N LYS A 466 -1.53 -7.98 10.34
CA LYS A 466 -2.92 -8.20 9.94
C LYS A 466 -3.66 -9.18 10.85
N LEU A 467 -3.00 -10.25 11.28
CA LEU A 467 -3.64 -11.42 11.88
C LEU A 467 -3.24 -11.66 13.34
N CYS A 468 -2.07 -11.17 13.80
CA CYS A 468 -1.63 -11.43 15.17
C CYS A 468 -2.51 -10.69 16.19
N GLY A 469 -3.04 -11.40 17.18
CA GLY A 469 -3.85 -10.78 18.26
C GLY A 469 -3.05 -9.78 19.11
N GLN A 470 -1.73 -9.96 19.19
CA GLN A 470 -0.80 -9.15 19.99
C GLN A 470 -0.16 -8.00 19.19
N ARG A 471 -0.67 -7.63 18.02
CA ARG A 471 -0.06 -6.61 17.15
C ARG A 471 -0.31 -5.15 17.57
N HIS A 472 -1.35 -4.91 18.35
CA HIS A 472 -1.91 -3.57 18.59
C HIS A 472 -0.94 -2.49 19.12
N PRO A 473 -0.01 -2.77 20.05
CA PRO A 473 0.93 -1.74 20.51
C PRO A 473 2.02 -1.39 19.50
N PHE A 474 2.22 -2.20 18.45
CA PHE A 474 3.25 -1.95 17.45
C PHE A 474 2.71 -1.01 16.37
N PHE A 475 3.53 -0.01 15.99
CA PHE A 475 3.26 0.82 14.84
C PHE A 475 3.17 -0.02 13.56
N ASN A 476 2.02 0.04 12.88
CA ASN A 476 1.81 -0.69 11.65
C ASN A 476 2.42 0.06 10.47
N ALA A 477 3.65 -0.31 10.09
CA ALA A 477 4.38 0.29 8.97
C ALA A 477 3.71 0.09 7.60
N PHE A 478 2.76 -0.82 7.45
CA PHE A 478 1.99 -0.97 6.20
C PHE A 478 0.88 0.08 6.08
N GLY A 479 0.40 0.66 7.19
CA GLY A 479 -0.71 1.62 7.22
C GLY A 479 -2.06 1.00 7.61
N TYR A 480 -3.07 1.86 7.73
CA TYR A 480 -4.42 1.49 8.17
C TYR A 480 -5.43 1.56 7.02
N ALA A 481 -6.00 2.75 6.76
CA ALA A 481 -6.87 2.95 5.60
C ALA A 481 -6.08 2.96 4.29
N HIS A 482 -4.94 3.68 4.29
CA HIS A 482 -4.07 3.84 3.14
C HIS A 482 -2.65 3.38 3.48
N PRO A 483 -1.88 2.93 2.48
CA PRO A 483 -0.52 2.50 2.71
C PRO A 483 0.38 3.68 3.11
N ILE A 484 1.28 3.45 4.07
CA ILE A 484 2.28 4.46 4.47
C ILE A 484 3.32 4.63 3.35
N MET A 485 3.53 5.89 2.96
CA MET A 485 4.60 6.27 2.03
C MET A 485 5.84 6.66 2.83
N PHE A 486 6.79 5.73 3.04
CA PHE A 486 8.04 6.08 3.71
C PHE A 486 8.92 7.01 2.85
N PHE A 487 8.67 7.06 1.54
CA PHE A 487 9.27 8.01 0.62
C PHE A 487 9.05 9.48 1.00
N THR A 488 8.02 9.79 1.80
CA THR A 488 7.72 11.17 2.24
C THR A 488 8.36 11.52 3.58
N LYS A 489 9.13 10.61 4.18
CA LYS A 489 9.84 10.88 5.44
C LYS A 489 11.08 11.74 5.19
N ASP A 490 11.28 12.76 6.02
CA ASP A 490 12.34 13.78 5.91
C ASP A 490 13.74 13.21 5.60
N MET A 491 14.15 12.14 6.29
CA MET A 491 15.47 11.52 6.08
C MET A 491 15.61 10.72 4.77
N ILE A 492 14.50 10.40 4.10
CA ILE A 492 14.47 9.63 2.86
C ILE A 492 14.14 10.54 1.67
N SER A 493 13.15 11.42 1.81
CA SER A 493 12.55 12.17 0.70
C SER A 493 13.59 12.96 -0.10
N SER A 494 14.53 13.63 0.57
CA SER A 494 15.57 14.44 -0.08
C SER A 494 16.45 13.66 -1.07
N GLU A 495 16.66 12.36 -0.84
CA GLU A 495 17.56 11.52 -1.64
C GLU A 495 16.84 10.73 -2.75
N MET A 496 15.51 10.65 -2.70
CA MET A 496 14.71 9.76 -3.55
C MET A 496 14.14 10.43 -4.81
N ARG A 497 14.50 11.68 -5.09
CA ARG A 497 13.94 12.50 -6.19
C ARG A 497 13.97 11.78 -7.55
N GLN A 498 15.07 11.08 -7.87
CA GLN A 498 15.21 10.34 -9.14
C GLN A 498 14.26 9.13 -9.27
N GLN A 499 13.78 8.57 -8.16
CA GLN A 499 12.91 7.37 -8.17
C GLN A 499 11.42 7.72 -8.19
N LEU A 500 11.08 9.01 -8.06
CA LEU A 500 9.71 9.50 -8.08
C LEU A 500 8.95 9.18 -9.36
N PRO A 501 9.53 9.29 -10.58
CA PRO A 501 8.79 8.99 -11.82
C PRO A 501 8.20 7.58 -11.82
N ALA A 502 9.00 6.59 -11.41
CA ALA A 502 8.56 5.20 -11.33
C ALA A 502 7.47 4.99 -10.27
N LEU A 503 7.63 5.59 -9.08
CA LEU A 503 6.63 5.52 -8.01
C LEU A 503 5.31 6.19 -8.43
N ILE A 504 5.37 7.41 -8.99
CA ILE A 504 4.21 8.16 -9.46
C ILE A 504 3.47 7.38 -10.56
N SER A 505 4.19 6.85 -11.54
CA SER A 505 3.63 6.02 -12.61
C SER A 505 2.89 4.81 -12.05
N PHE A 506 3.47 4.13 -11.07
CA PHE A 506 2.84 3.02 -10.36
C PHE A 506 1.55 3.44 -9.63
N LEU A 507 1.60 4.51 -8.84
CA LEU A 507 0.45 5.01 -8.08
C LEU A 507 -0.71 5.46 -8.98
N LEU A 508 -0.41 6.12 -10.10
CA LEU A 508 -1.38 6.51 -11.11
C LEU A 508 -2.03 5.30 -11.80
N LYS A 509 -1.21 4.33 -12.22
CA LYS A 509 -1.70 3.07 -12.84
C LYS A 509 -2.65 2.32 -11.90
N LYS A 510 -2.36 2.32 -10.60
CA LYS A 510 -3.19 1.69 -9.56
C LYS A 510 -4.31 2.60 -9.03
N LYS A 511 -4.38 3.86 -9.48
CA LYS A 511 -5.36 4.88 -9.04
C LYS A 511 -5.39 5.07 -7.52
N LEU A 512 -4.21 5.13 -6.91
CA LEU A 512 -4.04 5.30 -5.46
C LEU A 512 -3.92 6.79 -5.11
N TRP A 513 -5.07 7.47 -5.08
CA TRP A 513 -5.13 8.94 -5.00
C TRP A 513 -4.58 9.51 -3.69
N ASP A 514 -4.90 8.92 -2.53
CA ASP A 514 -4.42 9.42 -1.23
C ASP A 514 -2.89 9.30 -1.09
N SER A 515 -2.33 8.17 -1.54
CA SER A 515 -0.89 7.96 -1.57
C SER A 515 -0.20 8.90 -2.57
N LEU A 516 -0.81 9.12 -3.74
CA LEU A 516 -0.31 10.06 -4.73
C LEU A 516 -0.32 11.50 -4.19
N GLN A 517 -1.38 11.89 -3.49
CA GLN A 517 -1.49 13.20 -2.83
C GLN A 517 -0.37 13.39 -1.81
N SER A 518 -0.13 12.41 -0.93
CA SER A 518 0.97 12.48 0.05
C SER A 518 2.34 12.67 -0.60
N VAL A 519 2.60 11.99 -1.72
CA VAL A 519 3.85 12.16 -2.49
C VAL A 519 3.91 13.56 -3.11
N VAL A 520 2.83 14.03 -3.75
CA VAL A 520 2.81 15.37 -4.38
C VAL A 520 3.00 16.47 -3.33
N GLU A 521 2.32 16.43 -2.19
CA GLU A 521 2.46 17.43 -1.12
C GLU A 521 3.89 17.52 -0.58
N CYS A 522 4.56 16.36 -0.45
CA CYS A 522 5.94 16.29 0.03
C CYS A 522 6.96 16.86 -0.96
N PHE A 523 6.73 16.70 -2.27
CA PHE A 523 7.74 17.02 -3.30
C PHE A 523 7.40 18.24 -4.17
N ALA A 524 6.15 18.70 -4.22
CA ALA A 524 5.74 19.86 -5.02
C ALA A 524 6.20 21.19 -4.39
N THR A 525 6.20 21.29 -3.06
CA THR A 525 6.63 22.50 -2.32
C THR A 525 8.11 22.84 -2.52
N SER A 526 8.94 21.86 -2.90
CA SER A 526 10.36 22.09 -3.22
C SER A 526 10.63 22.70 -4.59
N HIS A 527 9.63 22.78 -5.48
CA HIS A 527 9.82 23.21 -6.88
C HIS A 527 9.68 24.73 -7.12
N GLU A 528 9.17 25.51 -6.17
CA GLU A 528 8.98 26.97 -6.38
C GLU A 528 10.30 27.75 -6.51
N LYS A 529 11.47 27.12 -6.33
CA LYS A 529 12.78 27.79 -6.32
C LYS A 529 13.73 27.43 -7.47
N GLU A 530 13.37 26.56 -8.41
CA GLU A 530 14.26 26.22 -9.54
C GLU A 530 13.67 26.72 -10.87
N PRO A 531 14.19 27.84 -11.43
CA PRO A 531 13.59 28.52 -12.58
C PRO A 531 13.88 27.88 -13.96
N ASP A 532 14.57 26.74 -14.06
CA ASP A 532 14.90 26.11 -15.34
C ASP A 532 14.77 24.58 -15.28
N CYS A 533 13.56 24.07 -15.49
CA CYS A 533 13.29 22.63 -15.57
C CYS A 533 12.56 22.26 -16.87
N GLN A 534 12.98 22.82 -18.02
CA GLN A 534 12.62 22.24 -19.31
C GLN A 534 13.50 21.00 -19.54
N GLY A 535 13.05 19.83 -19.08
CA GLY A 535 13.74 18.54 -19.32
C GLY A 535 13.87 17.60 -18.12
N ASP A 536 13.42 18.00 -16.92
CA ASP A 536 13.46 17.10 -15.76
C ASP A 536 12.25 16.15 -15.74
N GLU A 537 12.51 14.86 -15.93
CA GLU A 537 11.53 13.77 -15.87
C GLU A 537 10.76 13.76 -14.53
N VAL A 538 11.41 14.20 -13.45
CA VAL A 538 10.81 14.31 -12.12
C VAL A 538 9.78 15.42 -12.08
N ALA A 539 10.15 16.63 -12.51
CA ALA A 539 9.23 17.77 -12.60
C ALA A 539 8.02 17.44 -13.50
N LYS A 540 8.26 16.77 -14.64
CA LYS A 540 7.19 16.28 -15.52
C LYS A 540 6.25 15.31 -14.79
N SER A 541 6.81 14.32 -14.09
CA SER A 541 6.04 13.31 -13.37
C SER A 541 5.20 13.91 -12.24
N LEU A 542 5.75 14.87 -11.49
CA LEU A 542 5.03 15.59 -10.44
C LEU A 542 3.90 16.47 -10.98
N LYS A 543 4.13 17.17 -12.10
CA LYS A 543 3.05 17.91 -12.79
C LYS A 543 1.95 16.98 -13.30
N LEU A 544 2.32 15.82 -13.83
CA LEU A 544 1.35 14.82 -14.29
C LEU A 544 0.53 14.26 -13.12
N ALA A 545 1.18 13.95 -11.99
CA ALA A 545 0.50 13.54 -10.76
C ALA A 545 -0.46 14.63 -10.26
N SER A 546 -0.01 15.89 -10.22
CA SER A 546 -0.82 17.04 -9.77
C SER A 546 -2.02 17.26 -10.68
N ALA A 547 -1.83 17.22 -12.01
CA ALA A 547 -2.91 17.28 -12.98
C ALA A 547 -3.94 16.16 -12.77
N ALA A 548 -3.49 14.93 -12.56
CA ALA A 548 -4.37 13.78 -12.33
C ALA A 548 -5.18 13.90 -11.03
N LEU A 549 -4.56 14.40 -9.95
CA LEU A 549 -5.25 14.68 -8.68
C LEU A 549 -6.31 15.78 -8.84
N CYS A 550 -5.97 16.89 -9.50
CA CYS A 550 -6.94 17.96 -9.78
C CYS A 550 -8.11 17.45 -10.65
N MET A 551 -7.83 16.62 -11.68
CA MET A 551 -8.88 15.98 -12.48
C MET A 551 -9.78 15.06 -11.64
N HIS A 552 -9.20 14.27 -10.74
CA HIS A 552 -9.94 13.39 -9.83
C HIS A 552 -10.84 14.19 -8.87
N ASN A 553 -10.32 15.29 -8.32
CA ASN A 553 -11.01 16.14 -7.36
C ASN A 553 -11.96 17.16 -8.02
N SER A 554 -12.17 17.08 -9.34
CA SER A 554 -12.99 18.01 -10.14
C SER A 554 -12.51 19.47 -10.10
N ASP A 555 -11.26 19.73 -9.71
CA ASP A 555 -10.60 21.02 -9.88
C ASP A 555 -10.03 21.14 -11.30
N PHE A 556 -10.94 21.33 -12.26
CA PHE A 556 -10.60 21.39 -13.68
C PHE A 556 -9.78 22.63 -14.04
N VAL A 557 -9.85 23.68 -13.22
CA VAL A 557 -9.09 24.92 -13.41
C VAL A 557 -7.60 24.65 -13.20
N SER A 558 -7.22 24.14 -12.03
CA SER A 558 -5.83 23.80 -11.73
C SER A 558 -5.32 22.68 -12.62
N ALA A 559 -6.16 21.69 -12.94
CA ALA A 559 -5.81 20.62 -13.87
C ALA A 559 -5.43 21.17 -15.26
N ALA A 560 -6.23 22.11 -15.79
CA ALA A 560 -5.94 22.74 -17.07
C ALA A 560 -4.61 23.51 -17.04
N ASP A 561 -4.27 24.16 -15.93
CA ASP A 561 -3.04 24.93 -15.82
C ASP A 561 -1.79 24.02 -15.78
N TYR A 562 -1.82 22.90 -15.03
CA TYR A 562 -0.75 21.90 -15.08
C TYR A 562 -0.62 21.23 -16.46
N LEU A 563 -1.75 20.84 -17.07
CA LEU A 563 -1.77 20.19 -18.38
C LEU A 563 -1.32 21.13 -19.51
N LYS A 564 -1.57 22.43 -19.39
CA LYS A 564 -1.04 23.45 -20.28
C LYS A 564 0.48 23.44 -20.26
N GLU A 565 1.10 23.45 -19.09
CA GLU A 565 2.56 23.38 -19.00
C GLU A 565 3.13 22.07 -19.55
N LEU A 566 2.52 20.94 -19.20
CA LEU A 566 2.91 19.63 -19.75
C LEU A 566 2.81 19.63 -21.28
N SER A 567 1.74 20.17 -21.85
CA SER A 567 1.53 20.22 -23.32
C SER A 567 2.57 21.06 -24.06
N LYS A 568 3.20 22.03 -23.39
CA LYS A 568 4.34 22.78 -23.96
C LYS A 568 5.61 21.93 -23.98
N MET A 569 5.79 21.05 -23.00
CA MET A 569 6.93 20.13 -22.92
C MET A 569 6.81 18.99 -23.92
N GLU A 570 5.58 18.50 -24.18
CA GLU A 570 5.30 17.47 -25.19
C GLU A 570 4.19 17.88 -26.16
N PRO A 571 4.47 18.79 -27.12
CA PRO A 571 3.45 19.33 -28.02
C PRO A 571 2.79 18.30 -28.95
N ASP A 572 3.43 17.15 -29.15
CA ASP A 572 2.97 16.07 -30.04
C ASP A 572 2.38 14.88 -29.28
N ASN A 573 2.29 14.96 -27.95
CA ASN A 573 1.66 13.91 -27.14
C ASN A 573 0.13 14.04 -27.21
N GLU A 574 -0.50 13.21 -28.05
CA GLU A 574 -1.95 13.19 -28.24
C GLU A 574 -2.72 13.02 -26.92
N SER A 575 -2.29 12.07 -26.07
CA SER A 575 -2.98 11.77 -24.80
C SER A 575 -3.02 12.98 -23.89
N LEU A 576 -1.93 13.75 -23.88
CA LEU A 576 -1.79 14.95 -23.08
C LEU A 576 -2.63 16.11 -23.62
N LEU A 577 -2.62 16.33 -24.94
CA LEU A 577 -3.49 17.32 -25.60
C LEU A 577 -4.97 17.00 -25.37
N ARG A 578 -5.35 15.71 -25.41
CA ARG A 578 -6.71 15.25 -25.11
C ARG A 578 -7.10 15.51 -23.65
N GLN A 579 -6.21 15.22 -22.70
CA GLN A 579 -6.47 15.51 -21.29
C GLN A 579 -6.58 17.02 -21.05
N TYR A 580 -5.71 17.81 -21.70
CA TYR A 580 -5.75 19.26 -21.62
C TYR A 580 -7.05 19.83 -22.18
N SER A 581 -7.48 19.38 -23.37
CA SER A 581 -8.76 19.83 -23.96
C SER A 581 -9.95 19.47 -23.06
N LEU A 582 -9.96 18.28 -22.47
CA LEU A 582 -11.00 17.86 -21.53
C LEU A 582 -11.02 18.73 -20.26
N ALA A 583 -9.87 19.01 -19.65
CA ALA A 583 -9.78 19.87 -18.45
C ALA A 583 -10.23 21.32 -18.75
N VAL A 584 -9.80 21.87 -19.89
CA VAL A 584 -10.21 23.20 -20.35
C VAL A 584 -11.72 23.24 -20.63
N PHE A 585 -12.27 22.21 -21.25
CA PHE A 585 -13.71 22.09 -21.48
C PHE A 585 -14.50 22.01 -20.16
N LYS A 586 -14.09 21.13 -19.24
CA LYS A 586 -14.77 20.93 -17.94
C LYS A 586 -14.63 22.13 -16.99
N SER A 587 -13.62 22.97 -17.18
CA SER A 587 -13.48 24.25 -16.46
C SER A 587 -14.32 25.39 -17.06
N GLY A 588 -15.10 25.14 -18.12
CA GLY A 588 -15.96 26.13 -18.78
C GLY A 588 -15.23 27.11 -19.70
N ARG A 589 -13.94 26.88 -19.97
CA ARG A 589 -13.11 27.73 -20.85
C ARG A 589 -13.31 27.33 -22.33
N PHE A 590 -14.55 27.41 -22.82
CA PHE A 590 -14.98 26.80 -24.09
C PHE A 590 -14.26 27.35 -25.33
N GLU A 591 -13.94 28.65 -25.38
CA GLU A 591 -13.17 29.23 -26.47
C GLU A 591 -11.81 28.53 -26.59
N LYS A 592 -11.12 28.36 -25.46
CA LYS A 592 -9.82 27.71 -25.43
C LYS A 592 -9.93 26.21 -25.75
N ALA A 593 -11.00 25.55 -25.28
CA ALA A 593 -11.27 24.16 -25.64
C ALA A 593 -11.43 24.01 -27.16
N SER A 594 -12.18 24.92 -27.81
CA SER A 594 -12.38 24.91 -29.27
C SER A 594 -11.06 25.07 -30.04
N GLU A 595 -10.13 25.92 -29.58
CA GLU A 595 -8.80 26.06 -30.19
C GLU A 595 -7.98 24.75 -30.14
N ILE A 596 -7.99 24.10 -28.98
CA ILE A 596 -7.24 22.86 -28.77
C ILE A 596 -7.87 21.71 -29.57
N TYR A 597 -9.20 21.56 -29.52
CA TYR A 597 -9.89 20.54 -30.31
C TYR A 597 -9.72 20.75 -31.80
N ARG A 598 -9.69 22.00 -32.29
CA ARG A 598 -9.39 22.30 -33.70
C ARG A 598 -8.00 21.79 -34.10
N THR A 599 -7.01 21.94 -33.23
CA THR A 599 -5.66 21.38 -33.44
C THR A 599 -5.70 19.85 -33.44
N LEU A 600 -6.43 19.22 -32.51
CA LEU A 600 -6.60 17.77 -32.45
C LEU A 600 -7.27 17.20 -33.71
N THR A 601 -8.34 17.83 -34.21
CA THR A 601 -9.03 17.41 -35.43
C THR A 601 -8.16 17.56 -36.67
N GLN A 602 -7.31 18.60 -36.73
CA GLN A 602 -6.35 18.77 -37.84
C GLN A 602 -5.26 17.69 -37.84
N ARG A 603 -4.75 17.30 -36.66
CA ARG A 603 -3.70 16.28 -36.52
C ARG A 603 -4.23 14.85 -36.64
N TYR A 604 -5.45 14.62 -36.17
CA TYR A 604 -6.08 13.29 -36.10
C TYR A 604 -7.48 13.33 -36.73
N PRO A 605 -7.59 13.61 -38.05
CA PRO A 605 -8.89 13.79 -38.72
C PRO A 605 -9.80 12.55 -38.70
N GLN A 606 -9.22 11.36 -38.52
CA GLN A 606 -9.93 10.10 -38.40
C GLN A 606 -10.60 9.88 -37.04
N LYS A 607 -10.29 10.70 -36.02
CA LYS A 607 -10.86 10.57 -34.67
C LYS A 607 -12.07 11.48 -34.52
N MET A 608 -13.24 10.93 -34.85
CA MET A 608 -14.55 11.60 -34.76
C MET A 608 -14.77 12.30 -33.41
N SER A 609 -14.33 11.69 -32.29
CA SER A 609 -14.50 12.25 -30.95
C SER A 609 -13.86 13.64 -30.77
N TYR A 610 -12.81 13.98 -31.53
CA TYR A 610 -12.21 15.32 -31.48
C TYR A 610 -13.01 16.34 -32.28
N ALA A 611 -13.55 15.96 -33.44
CA ALA A 611 -14.46 16.81 -34.19
C ALA A 611 -15.77 17.06 -33.43
N LEU A 612 -16.27 16.05 -32.72
CA LEU A 612 -17.43 16.19 -31.83
C LEU A 612 -17.11 17.12 -30.65
N GLY A 613 -15.96 16.93 -29.98
CA GLY A 613 -15.50 17.84 -28.92
C GLY A 613 -15.31 19.28 -29.39
N LEU A 614 -14.83 19.49 -30.62
CA LEU A 614 -14.77 20.80 -31.27
C LEU A 614 -16.16 21.40 -31.43
N ALA A 615 -17.10 20.66 -32.02
CA ALA A 615 -18.46 21.14 -32.24
C ALA A 615 -19.16 21.53 -30.94
N ILE A 616 -19.08 20.68 -29.90
CA ILE A 616 -19.66 20.98 -28.58
C ILE A 616 -19.01 22.24 -28.00
N SER A 617 -17.68 22.36 -28.05
CA SER A 617 -16.98 23.55 -27.56
C SER A 617 -17.38 24.82 -28.32
N LEU A 618 -17.65 24.71 -29.63
CA LEU A 618 -18.12 25.82 -30.47
C LEU A 618 -19.55 26.27 -30.10
N ILE A 619 -20.45 25.32 -29.81
CA ILE A 619 -21.81 25.64 -29.33
C ILE A 619 -21.72 26.48 -28.05
N TYR A 620 -20.97 26.01 -27.04
CA TYR A 620 -20.90 26.67 -25.74
C TYR A 620 -20.08 27.98 -25.73
N CYS A 621 -19.23 28.25 -26.74
CA CYS A 621 -18.59 29.56 -26.93
C CYS A 621 -19.32 30.48 -27.92
N GLY A 622 -20.60 30.19 -28.22
CA GLY A 622 -21.46 31.07 -29.02
C GLY A 622 -21.22 31.02 -30.53
N LYS A 623 -20.52 29.99 -31.04
CA LYS A 623 -20.22 29.78 -32.45
C LYS A 623 -21.00 28.59 -33.03
N ALA A 624 -22.29 28.53 -32.74
CA ALA A 624 -23.13 27.40 -33.10
C ALA A 624 -23.24 27.16 -34.63
N ASP A 625 -23.18 28.21 -35.46
CA ASP A 625 -23.17 28.07 -36.92
C ASP A 625 -21.95 27.29 -37.43
N GLU A 626 -20.77 27.57 -36.88
CA GLU A 626 -19.55 26.79 -37.19
C GLU A 626 -19.71 25.35 -36.69
N ALA A 627 -20.27 25.16 -35.49
CA ALA A 627 -20.48 23.83 -34.92
C ALA A 627 -21.41 22.97 -35.78
N VAL A 628 -22.54 23.52 -36.21
CA VAL A 628 -23.52 22.82 -37.07
C VAL A 628 -22.90 22.43 -38.40
N SER A 629 -22.03 23.27 -38.98
CA SER A 629 -21.29 22.93 -40.20
C SER A 629 -20.36 21.72 -40.01
N VAL A 630 -19.66 21.65 -38.87
CA VAL A 630 -18.83 20.49 -38.50
C VAL A 630 -19.71 19.25 -38.28
N LEU A 631 -20.84 19.41 -37.60
CA LEU A 631 -21.76 18.32 -37.26
C LEU A 631 -22.46 17.73 -38.48
N TYR A 632 -22.84 18.53 -39.48
CA TYR A 632 -23.37 18.01 -40.74
C TYR A 632 -22.36 17.16 -41.49
N LYS A 633 -21.08 17.57 -41.48
CA LYS A 633 -20.02 16.76 -42.07
C LYS A 633 -19.90 15.41 -41.35
N LEU A 634 -19.91 15.43 -40.01
CA LEU A 634 -19.87 14.20 -39.22
C LEU A 634 -21.09 13.31 -39.46
N ASP A 635 -22.30 13.87 -39.51
CA ASP A 635 -23.54 13.13 -39.76
C ASP A 635 -23.56 12.53 -41.17
N TYR A 636 -22.99 13.23 -42.16
CA TYR A 636 -22.82 12.69 -43.51
C TYR A 636 -21.83 11.51 -43.56
N GLU A 637 -20.72 11.61 -42.81
CA GLU A 637 -19.69 10.57 -42.72
C GLU A 637 -20.15 9.37 -41.85
N HIS A 638 -21.01 9.62 -40.86
CA HIS A 638 -21.46 8.67 -39.86
C HIS A 638 -22.99 8.79 -39.58
N PRO A 639 -23.85 8.49 -40.58
CA PRO A 639 -25.29 8.78 -40.50
C PRO A 639 -26.08 7.93 -39.51
N GLU A 640 -25.49 6.86 -38.98
CA GLU A 640 -26.11 6.00 -37.95
C GLU A 640 -25.62 6.31 -36.54
N ASP A 641 -24.66 7.23 -36.38
CA ASP A 641 -24.09 7.56 -35.07
C ASP A 641 -25.05 8.46 -34.28
N THR A 642 -25.64 7.90 -33.22
CA THR A 642 -26.65 8.59 -32.42
C THR A 642 -26.06 9.71 -31.56
N GLU A 643 -24.76 9.71 -31.26
CA GLU A 643 -24.08 10.79 -30.51
C GLU A 643 -23.89 12.03 -31.40
N VAL A 644 -23.50 11.82 -32.66
CA VAL A 644 -23.42 12.86 -33.68
C VAL A 644 -24.80 13.48 -33.92
N GLN A 645 -25.83 12.65 -34.13
CA GLN A 645 -27.20 13.14 -34.34
C GLN A 645 -27.75 13.94 -33.16
N ARG A 646 -27.49 13.50 -31.92
CA ARG A 646 -27.87 14.25 -30.70
C ARG A 646 -27.20 15.61 -30.65
N THR A 647 -25.89 15.64 -30.93
CA THR A 647 -25.11 16.87 -30.88
C THR A 647 -25.51 17.83 -32.00
N LEU A 648 -25.79 17.30 -33.20
CA LEU A 648 -26.35 18.07 -34.32
C LEU A 648 -27.71 18.67 -33.96
N ALA A 649 -28.62 17.87 -33.40
CA ALA A 649 -29.93 18.35 -32.97
C ALA A 649 -29.82 19.43 -31.89
N TRP A 650 -28.89 19.29 -30.95
CA TRP A 650 -28.60 20.33 -29.95
C TRP A 650 -28.06 21.60 -30.59
N GLY A 651 -27.08 21.49 -31.49
CA GLY A 651 -26.52 22.63 -32.22
C GLY A 651 -27.57 23.35 -33.07
N LEU A 652 -28.50 22.62 -33.68
CA LEU A 652 -29.61 23.18 -34.46
C LEU A 652 -30.56 24.04 -33.63
N LEU A 653 -30.73 23.74 -32.34
CA LEU A 653 -31.47 24.61 -31.43
C LEU A 653 -30.78 25.95 -31.21
N TRP A 654 -29.45 26.00 -31.23
CA TRP A 654 -28.69 27.25 -31.06
C TRP A 654 -28.62 28.13 -32.30
N VAL A 655 -29.03 27.62 -33.46
CA VAL A 655 -29.14 28.36 -34.73
C VAL A 655 -30.59 28.51 -35.20
N ASP A 656 -31.54 28.42 -34.29
CA ASP A 656 -33.00 28.58 -34.51
C ASP A 656 -33.64 27.61 -35.51
N ARG A 657 -32.97 26.50 -35.84
CA ARG A 657 -33.46 25.44 -36.75
C ARG A 657 -34.21 24.36 -35.98
N THR A 658 -35.18 24.78 -35.17
CA THR A 658 -35.92 23.92 -34.23
C THR A 658 -36.69 22.78 -34.91
N GLU A 659 -37.21 22.98 -36.12
CA GLU A 659 -37.94 21.94 -36.87
C GLU A 659 -37.03 20.77 -37.29
N GLU A 660 -35.77 21.05 -37.61
CA GLU A 660 -34.81 20.01 -37.96
C GLU A 660 -34.31 19.28 -36.71
N ALA A 661 -34.03 20.02 -35.63
CA ALA A 661 -33.72 19.44 -34.33
C ALA A 661 -34.84 18.49 -33.86
N GLN A 662 -36.10 18.91 -34.00
CA GLN A 662 -37.26 18.09 -33.65
C GLN A 662 -37.34 16.78 -34.43
N LYS A 663 -37.05 16.80 -35.75
CA LYS A 663 -37.02 15.58 -36.57
C LYS A 663 -35.97 14.59 -36.08
N LEU A 664 -34.76 15.08 -35.77
CA LEU A 664 -33.68 14.26 -35.22
C LEU A 664 -34.04 13.70 -33.84
N TYR A 665 -34.50 14.53 -32.90
CA TYR A 665 -34.88 14.04 -31.57
C TYR A 665 -36.08 13.09 -31.60
N LYS A 666 -37.00 13.24 -32.55
CA LYS A 666 -38.10 12.27 -32.76
C LYS A 666 -37.58 10.91 -33.21
N SER A 667 -36.58 10.90 -34.11
CA SER A 667 -35.89 9.68 -34.52
C SER A 667 -35.15 9.03 -33.35
N LEU A 668 -34.35 9.82 -32.62
CA LEU A 668 -33.58 9.38 -31.45
C LEU A 668 -34.48 8.79 -30.36
N CYS A 669 -35.60 9.45 -30.04
CA CYS A 669 -36.60 8.98 -29.08
C CYS A 669 -37.27 7.64 -29.45
N SER A 670 -37.17 7.23 -30.72
CA SER A 670 -37.73 5.98 -31.26
C SER A 670 -36.65 4.92 -31.50
N SER A 671 -35.37 5.26 -31.30
CA SER A 671 -34.23 4.36 -31.47
C SER A 671 -34.10 3.40 -30.29
N LYS A 672 -33.43 2.26 -30.53
CA LYS A 672 -33.03 1.32 -29.47
C LYS A 672 -31.99 1.92 -28.51
N GLU A 673 -31.25 2.93 -28.96
CA GLU A 673 -30.24 3.62 -28.18
C GLU A 673 -30.77 4.91 -27.52
N ALA A 674 -32.08 5.07 -27.41
CA ALA A 674 -32.70 6.27 -26.83
C ALA A 674 -32.25 6.50 -25.38
N LEU A 675 -31.82 7.73 -25.09
CA LEU A 675 -31.49 8.18 -23.74
C LEU A 675 -32.66 8.99 -23.16
N PRO A 676 -32.82 9.05 -21.83
CA PRO A 676 -33.82 9.91 -21.21
C PRO A 676 -33.71 11.37 -21.71
N ASP A 677 -32.48 11.91 -21.78
CA ASP A 677 -32.23 13.29 -22.22
C ASP A 677 -32.66 13.56 -23.67
N ASP A 678 -32.84 12.53 -24.52
CA ASP A 678 -33.44 12.71 -25.85
C ASP A 678 -34.90 13.20 -25.74
N SER A 679 -35.64 12.75 -24.71
CA SER A 679 -37.00 13.21 -24.44
C SER A 679 -37.02 14.61 -23.84
N LEU A 680 -36.03 14.96 -23.01
CA LEU A 680 -35.87 16.31 -22.49
C LEU A 680 -35.60 17.31 -23.62
N ASN A 681 -34.64 17.02 -24.48
CA ASN A 681 -34.27 17.92 -25.58
C ASN A 681 -35.35 17.97 -26.67
N ALA A 682 -36.09 16.88 -26.91
CA ALA A 682 -37.31 16.92 -27.72
C ALA A 682 -38.36 17.87 -27.12
N ALA A 683 -38.53 17.87 -25.79
CA ALA A 683 -39.43 18.79 -25.12
C ALA A 683 -39.01 20.25 -25.34
N TYR A 684 -37.72 20.55 -25.28
CA TYR A 684 -37.19 21.88 -25.59
C TYR A 684 -37.54 22.29 -27.02
N CYS A 685 -37.37 21.41 -28.01
CA CYS A 685 -37.77 21.68 -29.40
C CYS A 685 -39.25 22.08 -29.50
N TYR A 686 -40.15 21.26 -28.94
CA TYR A 686 -41.60 21.55 -28.95
C TYR A 686 -41.91 22.87 -28.23
N TRP A 687 -41.25 23.13 -27.11
CA TRP A 687 -41.49 24.31 -26.32
C TRP A 687 -41.07 25.59 -27.06
N PHE A 688 -39.87 25.59 -27.65
CA PHE A 688 -39.35 26.73 -28.41
C PHE A 688 -40.17 27.02 -29.68
N GLN A 689 -40.84 26.01 -30.23
CA GLN A 689 -41.84 26.17 -31.31
C GLN A 689 -43.23 26.63 -30.83
N GLY A 690 -43.43 26.85 -29.52
CA GLY A 690 -44.72 27.21 -28.93
C GLY A 690 -45.69 26.03 -28.75
N GLN A 691 -45.29 24.81 -29.07
CA GLN A 691 -46.07 23.57 -28.96
C GLN A 691 -46.06 23.03 -27.52
N ARG A 692 -46.62 23.82 -26.59
CA ARG A 692 -46.53 23.60 -25.13
C ARG A 692 -47.12 22.26 -24.66
N LYS A 693 -48.16 21.74 -25.33
CA LYS A 693 -48.79 20.45 -24.96
C LYS A 693 -47.83 19.28 -25.20
N GLN A 694 -47.24 19.23 -26.39
CA GLN A 694 -46.25 18.22 -26.77
C GLN A 694 -44.98 18.33 -25.92
N ALA A 695 -44.55 19.55 -25.61
CA ALA A 695 -43.43 19.77 -24.68
C ALA A 695 -43.70 19.10 -23.32
N ARG A 696 -44.89 19.31 -22.73
CA ARG A 696 -45.29 18.65 -21.47
C ARG A 696 -45.33 17.13 -21.58
N GLU A 697 -45.83 16.58 -22.68
CA GLU A 697 -45.85 15.12 -22.89
C GLU A 697 -44.43 14.54 -22.91
N MET A 698 -43.50 15.21 -23.58
CA MET A 698 -42.10 14.79 -23.63
C MET A 698 -41.38 14.95 -22.28
N LEU A 699 -41.68 16.00 -21.50
CA LEU A 699 -41.17 16.14 -20.12
C LEU A 699 -41.71 15.03 -19.19
N ARG A 700 -42.98 14.65 -19.32
CA ARG A 700 -43.53 13.49 -18.58
C ARG A 700 -42.83 12.20 -18.95
N LYS A 701 -42.55 11.99 -20.25
CA LYS A 701 -41.75 10.85 -20.71
C LYS A 701 -40.34 10.89 -20.12
N TYR A 702 -39.68 12.05 -20.09
CA TYR A 702 -38.37 12.21 -19.47
C TYR A 702 -38.36 11.82 -18.00
N ILE A 703 -39.33 12.31 -17.22
CA ILE A 703 -39.49 11.95 -15.81
C ILE A 703 -39.72 10.45 -15.64
N GLY A 704 -40.61 9.85 -16.44
CA GLY A 704 -40.89 8.41 -16.37
C GLY A 704 -39.68 7.52 -16.69
N LEU A 705 -38.72 8.04 -17.46
CA LEU A 705 -37.45 7.35 -17.78
C LEU A 705 -36.32 7.68 -16.79
N SER A 706 -36.48 8.71 -15.96
CA SER A 706 -35.45 9.20 -15.03
C SER A 706 -35.60 8.55 -13.66
N LYS A 707 -34.47 8.29 -12.98
CA LYS A 707 -34.46 7.86 -11.59
C LYS A 707 -34.42 9.08 -10.68
N LEU A 708 -35.57 9.49 -10.15
CA LEU A 708 -35.63 10.57 -9.17
C LEU A 708 -35.06 10.11 -7.82
N GLU A 709 -34.45 11.05 -7.10
CA GLU A 709 -34.02 10.81 -5.73
C GLU A 709 -35.22 10.62 -4.80
N LYS A 710 -34.98 9.95 -3.67
CA LYS A 710 -36.01 9.76 -2.65
C LYS A 710 -36.44 11.14 -2.13
N ASP A 711 -37.73 11.44 -2.20
CA ASP A 711 -38.35 12.72 -1.80
C ASP A 711 -38.13 13.92 -2.76
N GLU A 712 -37.55 13.71 -3.95
CA GLU A 712 -37.47 14.76 -4.98
C GLU A 712 -38.73 14.81 -5.86
N SER A 713 -39.37 15.98 -5.93
CA SER A 713 -40.51 16.21 -6.84
C SER A 713 -40.07 16.32 -8.31
N ALA A 714 -40.94 15.91 -9.23
CA ALA A 714 -40.71 16.06 -10.68
C ALA A 714 -40.42 17.51 -11.08
N ALA A 715 -41.15 18.46 -10.48
CA ALA A 715 -40.95 19.89 -10.72
C ALA A 715 -39.56 20.36 -10.26
N SER A 716 -39.11 19.99 -9.06
CA SER A 716 -37.77 20.32 -8.56
C SER A 716 -36.67 19.74 -9.47
N PHE A 717 -36.83 18.49 -9.90
CA PHE A 717 -35.87 17.83 -10.77
C PHE A 717 -35.76 18.53 -12.14
N LEU A 718 -36.89 18.88 -12.76
CA LEU A 718 -36.91 19.62 -14.02
C LEU A 718 -36.31 21.01 -13.90
N LEU A 719 -36.61 21.75 -12.83
CA LEU A 719 -36.06 23.08 -12.62
C LEU A 719 -34.52 23.06 -12.49
N LYS A 720 -33.95 22.03 -11.86
CA LYS A 720 -32.48 21.84 -11.85
C LYS A 720 -31.92 21.65 -13.27
N LYS A 721 -32.62 20.90 -14.13
CA LYS A 721 -32.22 20.70 -15.53
C LYS A 721 -32.32 22.01 -16.33
N PHE A 722 -33.43 22.73 -16.20
CA PHE A 722 -33.60 24.00 -16.89
C PHE A 722 -32.57 25.04 -16.45
N HIS A 723 -32.19 25.02 -15.17
CA HIS A 723 -31.13 25.87 -14.65
C HIS A 723 -29.75 25.58 -15.27
N ASN A 724 -29.42 24.30 -15.48
CA ASN A 724 -28.18 23.91 -16.15
C ASN A 724 -28.16 24.37 -17.62
N ASP A 725 -29.33 24.38 -18.26
CA ASP A 725 -29.51 24.78 -19.67
C ASP A 725 -29.97 26.24 -19.81
N ARG A 726 -29.80 27.08 -18.78
CA ARG A 726 -30.39 28.44 -18.73
C ARG A 726 -30.07 29.31 -19.96
N ASP A 727 -28.90 29.12 -20.55
CA ASP A 727 -28.43 29.96 -21.65
C ASP A 727 -29.27 29.72 -22.92
N ILE A 728 -29.73 28.48 -23.18
CA ILE A 728 -30.62 28.21 -24.32
C ILE A 728 -32.04 28.71 -24.06
N PHE A 729 -32.51 28.65 -22.81
CA PHE A 729 -33.81 29.25 -22.45
C PHE A 729 -33.80 30.77 -22.60
N LEU A 730 -32.69 31.41 -22.25
CA LEU A 730 -32.48 32.85 -22.48
C LEU A 730 -32.49 33.18 -23.97
N HIS A 731 -31.82 32.37 -24.80
CA HIS A 731 -31.81 32.52 -26.27
C HIS A 731 -33.22 32.55 -26.87
N TYR A 732 -34.12 31.69 -26.38
CA TYR A 732 -35.53 31.65 -26.81
C TYR A 732 -36.48 32.56 -26.02
N GLY A 733 -35.97 33.40 -25.11
CA GLY A 733 -36.79 34.34 -24.32
C GLY A 733 -37.75 33.66 -23.35
N ILE A 734 -37.43 32.47 -22.85
CA ILE A 734 -38.25 31.73 -21.88
C ILE A 734 -37.88 32.16 -20.46
N ASP A 735 -38.78 32.92 -19.83
CA ASP A 735 -38.59 33.41 -18.46
C ASP A 735 -38.75 32.31 -17.38
N ASP A 736 -38.27 32.62 -16.17
CA ASP A 736 -38.34 31.75 -15.00
C ASP A 736 -39.79 31.37 -14.59
N THR A 737 -40.76 32.24 -14.88
CA THR A 737 -42.18 31.95 -14.59
C THR A 737 -42.70 30.86 -15.53
N ALA A 738 -42.41 30.96 -16.83
CA ALA A 738 -42.72 29.95 -17.81
C ALA A 738 -42.04 28.62 -17.49
N GLN A 739 -40.80 28.66 -16.97
CA GLN A 739 -40.09 27.48 -16.51
C GLN A 739 -40.77 26.77 -15.34
N LYS A 740 -41.17 27.52 -14.31
CA LYS A 740 -41.92 26.98 -13.16
C LYS A 740 -43.26 26.38 -13.58
N VAL A 741 -44.01 27.07 -14.44
CA VAL A 741 -45.30 26.59 -14.96
C VAL A 741 -45.12 25.35 -15.84
N MET A 742 -44.05 25.27 -16.62
CA MET A 742 -43.78 24.09 -17.45
C MET A 742 -43.33 22.90 -16.60
N ALA A 743 -42.56 23.12 -15.54
CA ALA A 743 -42.08 22.07 -14.63
C ALA A 743 -43.18 21.45 -13.76
N ASP A 744 -44.32 22.13 -13.58
CA ASP A 744 -45.48 21.66 -12.81
C ASP A 744 -46.30 20.59 -13.57
N ILE A 745 -45.69 19.44 -13.81
CA ILE A 745 -46.23 18.38 -14.69
C ILE A 745 -46.99 17.26 -13.96
N ASP A 746 -47.20 17.41 -12.65
CA ASP A 746 -47.98 16.49 -11.81
C ASP A 746 -49.41 16.27 -12.35
#